data_AF-A0A5F9DDA5-F1
#
_entry.id   AF-A0A5F9DDA5-F1
#
_cell.length_a   1.000
_cell.length_b   1.000
_cell.length_c   1.000
_cell.angle_alpha   90.00
_cell.angle_beta   90.00
_cell.angle_gamma   90.00
#
_symmetry.space_group_name_H-M   'P 1'
#
loop_
_entity.id
_entity.type
_entity.pdbx_description
1 polymer ?
#
loop_
_entity_poly.entity_id
_entity_poly.type
_entity_poly.pdbx_seq_one_letter_code
_entity_poly.pdbx_strand_id
1 'polypeptide(L)'
;MLNVHLLPHTHDDVGWVKTVGQYYYGVYNNLQHAGVQYILDSVISALRAEPSRRFVYVEMAFFSRWWHQQTNATQQAVRELVRQGRLEFANGGWVMNDEAATHYGAIVDQMTLGLRFLQDTFGDDGRPRVAWHIDPFGHSREQASLFAQMSFDGIFLGCVDYQDKELREKKQEMELVWRASASLQPPTADLFTGVLPNVYDPPRYLCWDRLCDDKPVVDDPSSPEHNTKGLVDYFLNLAATQHQSYRTNHIVMTMGSDFHYENADMWFKNLDKLIRLVNAQQQAKGSRVHVLYSTPACYLWELNKANLTWYLGTLGGWGSGPATSPAGRPSSAMRGSQEVCKQLEALAGPAANVGPYGSGDSALLEEAMAVLQHHDAITGTSRQLVAEDYARRLAAGWGRCKVLLSNVLARLSGSQEAFSICPELNISVCPLSQTSARFQVAIYNPLARKVDRMVRLPVSAGAFLVKDPSGHAVPSDVLLLPQPEGQKPRPELLFSASVPALGFSIYSVAQVFPEKPKVHRARPSPEKSGSFVIHNEFIRAMFSHETGLLTQIEVTDQKLMLPVNQTFFWYNANTGVLQNDQPSGAYIFSPDGMQPLPVNSSAQIRLLKTPLVQEVHQNFSAWCSQVVRLYCGQRHLELEWTVGPIPVDQWRGTTIQSTLEFTSRYPPPPRTSPGTEWGAPLTGSISQVPGAGTGSPPHPHTHPAPTLTQDGKKQLTVLTDRCQGGSSLQDGSLELMVHRRLLKDDRRGLGEPLLEKKSWVRGRHLVLLDAVGKAAAGHRLLAEKEALAPQVVLAPGRATRYHPGATLRKQFSGLRRALPPSVHLLTLAHWGPDKLLLRLEHQFARGEDSGRNLSSPVTLDLLNLFSTFTITHLQETTLVANQSRASASRLKWTPNTGPVPLPSVPPLDSTTITLQPMEIRTFVASVQWKEDVWVLRNAPFPA
;
A
#
# COMPACT_ATOMS: atom_id res chain seq x y z
N MET A 1 30.44 -8.56 30.81
CA MET A 1 30.82 -9.33 29.62
C MET A 1 29.91 -8.85 28.50
N LEU A 2 30.48 -8.39 27.38
CA LEU A 2 29.79 -8.01 26.16
C LEU A 2 29.44 -9.27 25.37
N ASN A 3 28.18 -9.43 24.97
CA ASN A 3 27.70 -10.51 24.14
C ASN A 3 27.46 -10.01 22.72
N VAL A 4 28.10 -10.64 21.74
CA VAL A 4 27.96 -10.31 20.32
C VAL A 4 27.09 -11.38 19.65
N HIS A 5 25.89 -10.97 19.26
CA HIS A 5 24.89 -11.80 18.60
C HIS A 5 25.14 -11.75 17.09
N LEU A 6 25.69 -12.83 16.53
CA LEU A 6 25.84 -12.98 15.08
C LEU A 6 24.51 -13.46 14.49
N LEU A 7 23.97 -12.72 13.52
CA LEU A 7 22.70 -13.03 12.85
C LEU A 7 22.93 -13.44 11.38
N PRO A 8 23.13 -14.74 11.09
CA PRO A 8 23.09 -15.25 9.74
C PRO A 8 21.73 -15.00 9.09
N HIS A 9 21.72 -14.28 7.97
CA HIS A 9 20.50 -13.94 7.22
C HIS A 9 20.79 -13.82 5.72
N THR A 10 19.76 -13.81 4.91
CA THR A 10 19.80 -13.46 3.48
C THR A 10 18.70 -12.45 3.19
N HIS A 11 18.99 -11.48 2.33
CA HIS A 11 17.97 -10.58 1.80
C HIS A 11 17.59 -11.04 0.40
N ASP A 12 16.38 -11.57 0.24
CA ASP A 12 15.90 -12.16 -1.01
C ASP A 12 14.79 -11.31 -1.63
N ASP A 13 15.15 -10.38 -2.52
CA ASP A 13 14.17 -9.52 -3.17
C ASP A 13 13.14 -10.30 -3.98
N VAL A 14 11.85 -10.00 -3.72
CA VAL A 14 10.72 -10.59 -4.44
C VAL A 14 10.47 -9.83 -5.75
N GLY A 15 11.57 -9.68 -6.51
CA GLY A 15 11.68 -9.00 -7.80
C GLY A 15 12.27 -7.59 -7.68
N TRP A 16 13.38 -7.35 -8.39
CA TRP A 16 14.11 -6.07 -8.37
C TRP A 16 14.86 -5.87 -9.69
N VAL A 17 16.07 -6.44 -9.80
CA VAL A 17 16.84 -6.52 -11.04
C VAL A 17 16.37 -7.72 -11.88
N LYS A 18 16.03 -8.83 -11.23
CA LYS A 18 15.44 -10.02 -11.86
C LYS A 18 13.99 -10.19 -11.42
N THR A 19 13.21 -10.96 -12.18
CA THR A 19 11.84 -11.30 -11.78
C THR A 19 11.85 -12.29 -10.61
N VAL A 20 10.74 -12.40 -9.87
CA VAL A 20 10.55 -13.42 -8.82
C VAL A 20 10.91 -14.83 -9.33
N GLY A 21 10.53 -15.15 -10.56
CA GLY A 21 10.85 -16.45 -11.17
C GLY A 21 12.35 -16.65 -11.41
N GLN A 22 13.02 -15.60 -11.89
CA GLN A 22 14.44 -15.64 -12.23
C GLN A 22 15.33 -15.70 -10.99
N TYR A 23 15.02 -14.94 -9.92
CA TYR A 23 15.71 -15.04 -8.64
C TYR A 23 15.54 -16.41 -7.99
N TYR A 24 14.33 -16.97 -8.02
CA TYR A 24 14.09 -18.28 -7.45
C TYR A 24 14.97 -19.37 -8.08
N TYR A 25 15.02 -19.41 -9.41
CA TYR A 25 15.73 -20.47 -10.15
C TYR A 25 17.22 -20.20 -10.42
N GLY A 26 17.72 -18.98 -10.18
CA GLY A 26 19.10 -18.63 -10.52
C GLY A 26 19.34 -18.34 -12.01
N VAL A 27 18.32 -17.86 -12.72
CA VAL A 27 18.44 -17.53 -14.15
C VAL A 27 19.06 -16.12 -14.30
N TYR A 28 19.81 -15.89 -15.37
CA TYR A 28 20.49 -14.62 -15.68
C TYR A 28 21.48 -14.16 -14.59
N ASN A 29 22.30 -15.07 -14.06
CA ASN A 29 23.33 -14.75 -13.07
C ASN A 29 24.44 -13.82 -13.57
N ASN A 30 24.57 -13.63 -14.88
CA ASN A 30 25.42 -12.60 -15.48
C ASN A 30 24.89 -11.18 -15.26
N LEU A 31 23.60 -11.02 -14.95
CA LEU A 31 23.00 -9.73 -14.62
C LEU A 31 23.14 -9.42 -13.13
N GLN A 32 22.69 -10.34 -12.28
CA GLN A 32 22.93 -10.36 -10.84
C GLN A 32 22.92 -11.81 -10.38
N HIS A 33 24.01 -12.25 -9.74
CA HIS A 33 24.17 -13.64 -9.37
C HIS A 33 23.41 -13.96 -8.08
N ALA A 34 22.29 -14.65 -8.22
CA ALA A 34 21.38 -14.95 -7.12
C ALA A 34 20.46 -16.11 -7.49
N GLY A 35 20.36 -17.13 -6.62
CA GLY A 35 19.48 -18.29 -6.78
C GLY A 35 18.87 -18.76 -5.45
N VAL A 36 17.64 -18.32 -5.14
CA VAL A 36 17.03 -18.52 -3.81
C VAL A 36 16.82 -19.99 -3.44
N GLN A 37 16.48 -20.86 -4.40
CA GLN A 37 16.34 -22.29 -4.10
C GLN A 37 17.65 -22.90 -3.58
N TYR A 38 18.81 -22.48 -4.12
CA TYR A 38 20.11 -22.98 -3.71
C TYR A 38 20.54 -22.42 -2.35
N ILE A 39 20.15 -21.18 -2.04
CA ILE A 39 20.30 -20.58 -0.70
C ILE A 39 19.60 -21.46 0.33
N LEU A 40 18.30 -21.70 0.14
CA LEU A 40 17.50 -22.52 1.06
C LEU A 40 18.03 -23.96 1.18
N ASP A 41 18.36 -24.60 0.05
CA ASP A 41 18.92 -25.97 0.05
C ASP A 41 20.21 -26.05 0.88
N SER A 42 21.15 -25.13 0.65
CA SER A 42 22.45 -25.14 1.32
C SER A 42 22.36 -24.75 2.80
N VAL A 43 21.52 -23.77 3.15
CA VAL A 43 21.26 -23.37 4.54
C VAL A 43 20.67 -24.53 5.34
N ILE A 44 19.64 -25.21 4.82
CA ILE A 44 19.03 -26.33 5.53
C ILE A 44 20.03 -27.47 5.73
N SER A 45 20.87 -27.75 4.73
CA SER A 45 21.96 -28.72 4.86
C SER A 45 22.96 -28.31 5.96
N ALA A 46 23.43 -27.06 5.95
CA ALA A 46 24.40 -26.55 6.90
C ALA A 46 23.87 -26.51 8.35
N LEU A 47 22.59 -26.20 8.53
CA LEU A 47 21.92 -26.28 9.84
C LEU A 47 21.83 -27.74 10.31
N ARG A 48 21.50 -28.70 9.42
CA ARG A 48 21.47 -30.11 9.83
C ARG A 48 22.83 -30.66 10.25
N ALA A 49 23.91 -30.14 9.69
CA ALA A 49 25.26 -30.62 9.95
C ALA A 49 25.82 -30.25 11.34
N GLU A 50 25.44 -29.10 11.90
CA GLU A 50 26.02 -28.59 13.16
C GLU A 50 24.94 -27.93 14.04
N PRO A 51 24.58 -28.51 15.20
CA PRO A 51 23.48 -28.06 16.07
C PRO A 51 23.56 -26.62 16.59
N SER A 52 24.76 -26.04 16.69
CA SER A 52 24.93 -24.67 17.20
C SER A 52 24.53 -23.58 16.21
N ARG A 53 24.49 -23.88 14.90
CA ARG A 53 24.18 -22.92 13.85
C ARG A 53 22.72 -22.49 13.89
N ARG A 54 22.49 -21.22 13.57
CA ARG A 54 21.19 -20.57 13.44
C ARG A 54 21.11 -19.79 12.13
N PHE A 55 19.90 -19.57 11.62
CA PHE A 55 19.64 -18.78 10.42
C PHE A 55 18.28 -18.08 10.51
N VAL A 56 18.19 -16.89 9.92
CA VAL A 56 16.98 -16.06 9.85
C VAL A 56 16.48 -16.02 8.42
N TYR A 57 15.18 -16.26 8.21
CA TYR A 57 14.53 -16.15 6.88
C TYR A 57 13.27 -15.29 6.94
N VAL A 58 12.94 -14.57 5.86
CA VAL A 58 11.93 -13.51 5.87
C VAL A 58 10.81 -13.68 4.82
N GLU A 59 11.13 -13.82 3.54
CA GLU A 59 10.17 -13.65 2.44
C GLU A 59 9.37 -14.93 2.12
N MET A 60 8.11 -14.99 2.57
CA MET A 60 7.29 -16.21 2.40
C MET A 60 6.90 -16.51 0.95
N ALA A 61 6.97 -15.54 0.04
CA ALA A 61 6.78 -15.77 -1.39
C ALA A 61 7.79 -16.79 -1.95
N PHE A 62 9.04 -16.76 -1.50
CA PHE A 62 10.06 -17.73 -1.89
C PHE A 62 10.03 -18.98 -1.04
N PHE A 63 9.92 -18.84 0.29
CA PHE A 63 9.93 -19.99 1.19
C PHE A 63 8.76 -20.94 0.90
N SER A 64 7.55 -20.42 0.72
CA SER A 64 6.38 -21.25 0.39
C SER A 64 6.56 -21.98 -0.93
N ARG A 65 7.13 -21.32 -1.94
CA ARG A 65 7.43 -21.96 -3.23
C ARG A 65 8.45 -23.09 -3.09
N TRP A 66 9.51 -22.86 -2.34
CA TRP A 66 10.53 -23.88 -2.06
C TRP A 66 9.94 -25.05 -1.27
N TRP A 67 9.17 -24.75 -0.23
CA TRP A 67 8.53 -25.72 0.65
C TRP A 67 7.66 -26.74 -0.10
N HIS A 68 6.84 -26.27 -1.05
CA HIS A 68 5.95 -27.14 -1.84
C HIS A 68 6.70 -28.05 -2.82
N GLN A 69 8.00 -27.79 -3.09
CA GLN A 69 8.84 -28.63 -3.94
C GLN A 69 9.64 -29.66 -3.12
N GLN A 70 9.61 -29.57 -1.80
CA GLN A 70 10.42 -30.43 -0.93
C GLN A 70 9.81 -31.80 -0.70
N THR A 71 10.67 -32.78 -0.49
CA THR A 71 10.27 -34.11 -0.04
C THR A 71 9.73 -34.06 1.40
N ASN A 72 8.88 -35.03 1.77
CA ASN A 72 8.41 -35.16 3.15
C ASN A 72 9.56 -35.23 4.18
N ALA A 73 10.69 -35.85 3.81
CA ALA A 73 11.87 -35.95 4.68
C ALA A 73 12.53 -34.57 4.91
N THR A 74 12.70 -33.77 3.86
CA THR A 74 13.21 -32.40 3.97
C THR A 74 12.24 -31.52 4.76
N GLN A 75 10.94 -31.58 4.45
CA GLN A 75 9.90 -30.85 5.18
C GLN A 75 9.92 -31.17 6.68
N GLN A 76 10.07 -32.45 7.05
CA GLN A 76 10.18 -32.85 8.45
C GLN A 76 11.45 -32.32 9.11
N ALA A 77 12.59 -32.35 8.42
CA ALA A 77 13.83 -31.79 8.93
C ALA A 77 13.72 -30.28 9.17
N VAL A 78 13.06 -29.55 8.28
CA VAL A 78 12.80 -28.11 8.43
C VAL A 78 11.87 -27.84 9.60
N ARG A 79 10.76 -28.60 9.76
CA ARG A 79 9.89 -28.47 10.94
C ARG A 79 10.67 -28.62 12.24
N GLU A 80 11.59 -29.58 12.29
CA GLU A 80 12.44 -29.79 13.46
C GLU A 80 13.42 -28.62 13.68
N LEU A 81 14.04 -28.07 12.63
CA LEU A 81 14.90 -26.89 12.75
C LEU A 81 14.15 -25.65 13.25
N VAL A 82 12.91 -25.45 12.80
CA VAL A 82 12.02 -24.36 13.26
C VAL A 82 11.63 -24.56 14.72
N ARG A 83 11.19 -25.77 15.09
CA ARG A 83 10.86 -26.14 16.47
C ARG A 83 12.03 -25.96 17.45
N GLN A 84 13.26 -26.20 16.99
CA GLN A 84 14.48 -25.97 17.77
C GLN A 84 14.89 -24.48 17.84
N GLY A 85 14.21 -23.59 17.11
CA GLY A 85 14.57 -22.17 16.99
C GLY A 85 15.88 -21.93 16.23
N ARG A 86 16.30 -22.88 15.40
CA ARG A 86 17.55 -22.83 14.63
C ARG A 86 17.34 -22.22 13.25
N LEU A 87 16.18 -22.46 12.67
CA LEU A 87 15.65 -21.64 11.57
C LEU A 87 14.55 -20.76 12.18
N GLU A 88 14.80 -19.46 12.26
CA GLU A 88 13.81 -18.49 12.73
C GLU A 88 13.21 -17.74 11.54
N PHE A 89 11.89 -17.68 11.49
CA PHE A 89 11.21 -16.73 10.61
C PHE A 89 11.11 -15.39 11.31
N ALA A 90 11.66 -14.35 10.68
CA ALA A 90 11.47 -12.96 11.09
C ALA A 90 10.57 -12.26 10.06
N ASN A 91 9.77 -11.28 10.49
CA ASN A 91 8.68 -10.67 9.71
C ASN A 91 7.60 -11.69 9.28
N GLY A 92 7.88 -12.58 8.32
CA GLY A 92 6.99 -13.66 7.89
C GLY A 92 5.80 -13.24 7.03
N GLY A 93 5.79 -12.00 6.54
CA GLY A 93 4.91 -11.59 5.46
C GLY A 93 5.23 -12.29 4.15
N TRP A 94 4.34 -12.15 3.15
CA TRP A 94 4.62 -12.64 1.80
C TRP A 94 5.88 -11.99 1.22
N VAL A 95 6.08 -10.71 1.54
CA VAL A 95 7.23 -9.89 1.16
C VAL A 95 7.64 -9.00 2.33
N MET A 96 8.86 -8.47 2.29
CA MET A 96 9.22 -7.27 3.04
C MET A 96 8.62 -6.06 2.29
N ASN A 97 7.50 -5.54 2.78
CA ASN A 97 6.76 -4.50 2.06
C ASN A 97 7.42 -3.13 2.18
N ASP A 98 7.19 -2.27 1.17
CA ASP A 98 7.49 -0.85 1.29
C ASP A 98 6.63 -0.20 2.39
N GLU A 99 7.15 0.86 2.99
CA GLU A 99 6.49 1.67 4.01
C GLU A 99 6.21 3.09 3.53
N ALA A 100 6.65 3.46 2.33
CA ALA A 100 6.27 4.71 1.69
C ALA A 100 5.05 4.49 0.81
N ALA A 101 5.16 3.70 -0.26
CA ALA A 101 4.23 3.52 -1.37
C ALA A 101 3.01 2.59 -1.11
N THR A 102 2.82 2.06 0.11
CA THR A 102 1.80 1.05 0.42
C THR A 102 0.54 1.60 1.08
N HIS A 103 -0.60 0.91 0.87
CA HIS A 103 -1.81 1.16 1.64
C HIS A 103 -1.87 0.17 2.80
N TYR A 104 -2.19 0.62 4.01
CA TYR A 104 -2.20 -0.22 5.21
C TYR A 104 -3.02 -1.52 5.07
N GLY A 105 -4.18 -1.46 4.42
CA GLY A 105 -4.98 -2.66 4.16
C GLY A 105 -4.26 -3.71 3.28
N ALA A 106 -3.40 -3.29 2.34
CA ALA A 106 -2.59 -4.20 1.55
C ALA A 106 -1.40 -4.77 2.36
N ILE A 107 -0.84 -3.97 3.28
CA ILE A 107 0.16 -4.45 4.26
C ILE A 107 -0.46 -5.55 5.13
N VAL A 108 -1.67 -5.32 5.66
CA VAL A 108 -2.39 -6.32 6.45
C VAL A 108 -2.65 -7.58 5.63
N ASP A 109 -3.11 -7.45 4.39
CA ASP A 109 -3.39 -8.61 3.52
C ASP A 109 -2.13 -9.44 3.23
N GLN A 110 -1.01 -8.81 2.83
CA GLN A 110 0.23 -9.54 2.52
C GLN A 110 0.83 -10.21 3.76
N MET A 111 0.77 -9.55 4.93
CA MET A 111 1.19 -10.14 6.20
C MET A 111 0.30 -11.31 6.61
N THR A 112 -1.02 -11.18 6.40
CA THR A 112 -1.99 -12.25 6.70
C THR A 112 -1.68 -13.49 5.86
N LEU A 113 -1.38 -13.31 4.57
CA LEU A 113 -1.08 -14.42 3.67
C LEU A 113 0.17 -15.21 4.12
N GLY A 114 1.28 -14.51 4.37
CA GLY A 114 2.52 -15.16 4.80
C GLY A 114 2.43 -15.79 6.20
N LEU A 115 1.86 -15.08 7.17
CA LEU A 115 1.73 -15.57 8.55
C LEU A 115 0.72 -16.71 8.67
N ARG A 116 -0.32 -16.73 7.83
CA ARG A 116 -1.22 -17.88 7.72
C ARG A 116 -0.48 -19.11 7.20
N PHE A 117 0.30 -18.96 6.13
CA PHE A 117 1.12 -20.07 5.62
C PHE A 117 2.05 -20.64 6.70
N LEU A 118 2.71 -19.79 7.48
CA LEU A 118 3.56 -20.21 8.60
C LEU A 118 2.77 -20.94 9.68
N GLN A 119 1.62 -20.41 10.09
CA GLN A 119 0.76 -21.02 11.10
C GLN A 119 0.23 -22.39 10.64
N ASP A 120 -0.21 -22.51 9.38
CA ASP A 120 -0.74 -23.74 8.81
C ASP A 120 0.37 -24.81 8.64
N THR A 121 1.62 -24.39 8.44
CA THR A 121 2.76 -25.29 8.15
C THR A 121 3.54 -25.71 9.40
N PHE A 122 3.74 -24.78 10.33
CA PHE A 122 4.64 -24.91 11.48
C PHE A 122 3.96 -24.67 12.84
N GLY A 123 2.68 -24.27 12.86
CA GLY A 123 1.98 -23.95 14.10
C GLY A 123 2.64 -22.81 14.87
N ASP A 124 2.60 -22.89 16.20
CA ASP A 124 3.14 -21.86 17.10
C ASP A 124 4.68 -21.75 17.00
N ASP A 125 5.38 -22.82 16.61
CA ASP A 125 6.84 -22.84 16.48
C ASP A 125 7.34 -21.94 15.34
N GLY A 126 6.55 -21.82 14.27
CA GLY A 126 6.89 -20.98 13.11
C GLY A 126 6.49 -19.52 13.25
N ARG A 127 5.92 -19.11 14.40
CA ARG A 127 5.40 -17.75 14.58
C ARG A 127 6.53 -16.74 14.76
N PRO A 128 6.66 -15.74 13.87
CA PRO A 128 7.63 -14.68 14.04
C PRO A 128 7.35 -13.83 15.29
N ARG A 129 8.40 -13.53 16.06
CA ARG A 129 8.35 -12.61 17.21
C ARG A 129 8.85 -11.21 16.88
N VAL A 130 9.66 -11.10 15.85
CA VAL A 130 10.34 -9.86 15.47
C VAL A 130 10.01 -9.49 14.03
N ALA A 131 9.67 -8.23 13.80
CA ALA A 131 9.57 -7.68 12.46
C ALA A 131 10.98 -7.29 11.96
N TRP A 132 11.24 -7.54 10.69
CA TRP A 132 12.56 -7.38 10.07
C TRP A 132 12.41 -6.57 8.79
N HIS A 133 12.63 -5.26 8.89
CA HIS A 133 12.41 -4.27 7.84
C HIS A 133 13.74 -3.58 7.55
N ILE A 134 14.63 -4.31 6.91
CA ILE A 134 16.02 -3.89 6.74
C ILE A 134 16.22 -3.02 5.51
N ASP A 135 15.45 -3.21 4.44
CA ASP A 135 15.62 -2.50 3.17
C ASP A 135 14.46 -1.58 2.69
N PRO A 136 13.29 -1.45 3.36
CA PRO A 136 12.35 -0.39 3.02
C PRO A 136 13.00 1.01 3.12
N PHE A 137 12.77 1.87 2.12
CA PHE A 137 13.45 3.16 1.99
C PHE A 137 12.83 4.24 2.88
N GLY A 138 13.06 4.10 4.19
CA GLY A 138 12.39 4.86 5.24
C GLY A 138 11.29 4.06 5.91
N HIS A 139 10.89 4.50 7.10
CA HIS A 139 9.97 3.75 7.96
C HIS A 139 8.81 4.62 8.42
N SER A 140 7.65 3.99 8.55
CA SER A 140 6.39 4.65 8.89
C SER A 140 5.91 4.26 10.27
N ARG A 141 5.33 5.24 10.96
CA ARG A 141 4.71 5.05 12.27
C ARG A 141 3.54 4.07 12.18
N GLU A 142 2.82 4.11 11.07
CA GLU A 142 1.68 3.24 10.77
C GLU A 142 2.11 1.76 10.71
N GLN A 143 3.26 1.45 10.10
CA GLN A 143 3.81 0.09 10.09
C GLN A 143 4.12 -0.42 11.50
N ALA A 144 4.73 0.40 12.36
CA ALA A 144 5.01 0.02 13.74
C ALA A 144 3.72 -0.24 14.54
N SER A 145 2.67 0.57 14.33
CA SER A 145 1.35 0.38 14.95
C SER A 145 0.69 -0.93 14.48
N LEU A 146 0.77 -1.22 13.19
CA LEU A 146 0.29 -2.47 12.61
C LEU A 146 1.01 -3.68 13.21
N PHE A 147 2.34 -3.65 13.28
CA PHE A 147 3.12 -4.76 13.83
C PHE A 147 2.88 -4.98 15.32
N ALA A 148 2.71 -3.92 16.11
CA ALA A 148 2.26 -4.04 17.49
C ALA A 148 0.91 -4.79 17.60
N GLN A 149 -0.05 -4.48 16.73
CA GLN A 149 -1.37 -5.14 16.68
C GLN A 149 -1.33 -6.57 16.07
N MET A 150 -0.27 -6.89 15.31
CA MET A 150 0.04 -8.25 14.84
C MET A 150 0.75 -9.10 15.90
N SER A 151 1.02 -8.53 17.09
CA SER A 151 1.70 -9.19 18.22
C SER A 151 3.22 -9.38 18.07
N PHE A 152 3.89 -8.56 17.26
CA PHE A 152 5.36 -8.51 17.27
C PHE A 152 5.90 -7.88 18.55
N ASP A 153 7.00 -8.40 19.06
CA ASP A 153 7.67 -7.90 20.27
C ASP A 153 8.54 -6.67 19.99
N GLY A 154 9.08 -6.58 18.78
CA GLY A 154 9.89 -5.47 18.31
C GLY A 154 10.13 -5.52 16.80
N ILE A 155 10.78 -4.49 16.29
CA ILE A 155 11.18 -4.32 14.89
C ILE A 155 12.65 -3.91 14.78
N PHE A 156 13.37 -4.45 13.82
CA PHE A 156 14.71 -3.97 13.45
C PHE A 156 14.71 -3.32 12.07
N LEU A 157 15.42 -2.20 11.99
CA LEU A 157 15.45 -1.28 10.86
C LEU A 157 16.86 -1.15 10.30
N GLY A 158 17.02 -1.16 8.98
CA GLY A 158 18.30 -0.90 8.32
C GLY A 158 18.42 0.54 7.80
N CYS A 159 17.45 0.96 6.98
CA CYS A 159 17.48 2.23 6.24
C CYS A 159 16.88 3.42 7.03
N VAL A 160 17.73 4.09 7.84
CA VAL A 160 17.40 5.36 8.51
C VAL A 160 18.23 6.53 7.96
N ASP A 161 17.77 7.77 8.15
CA ASP A 161 18.56 8.95 7.79
C ASP A 161 19.94 8.93 8.47
N TYR A 162 20.98 9.24 7.71
CA TYR A 162 22.36 9.14 8.22
C TYR A 162 22.64 10.15 9.34
N GLN A 163 22.02 11.35 9.33
CA GLN A 163 22.18 12.34 10.40
C GLN A 163 21.41 11.90 11.66
N ASP A 164 20.21 11.34 11.51
CA ASP A 164 19.46 10.74 12.62
C ASP A 164 20.24 9.57 13.23
N LYS A 165 20.82 8.69 12.40
CA LYS A 165 21.67 7.58 12.84
C LYS A 165 22.88 8.07 13.63
N GLU A 166 23.65 9.02 13.10
CA GLU A 166 24.80 9.59 13.82
C GLU A 166 24.41 10.22 15.17
N LEU A 167 23.25 10.89 15.22
CA LEU A 167 22.75 11.47 16.47
C LEU A 167 22.37 10.38 17.48
N ARG A 168 21.71 9.32 17.02
CA ARG A 168 21.32 8.17 17.85
C ARG A 168 22.53 7.42 18.38
N GLU A 169 23.55 7.22 17.56
CA GLU A 169 24.80 6.60 17.98
C GLU A 169 25.46 7.40 19.10
N LYS A 170 25.54 8.73 18.96
CA LYS A 170 26.12 9.63 19.99
C LYS A 170 25.32 9.64 21.29
N LYS A 171 23.99 9.46 21.22
CA LYS A 171 23.09 9.46 22.38
C LYS A 171 22.78 8.08 22.96
N GLN A 172 23.28 7.01 22.33
CA GLN A 172 22.90 5.63 22.64
C GLN A 172 21.38 5.39 22.51
N GLU A 173 20.76 6.02 21.50
CA GLU A 173 19.33 5.96 21.16
C GLU A 173 19.05 5.15 19.88
N MET A 174 19.97 4.23 19.53
CA MET A 174 19.77 3.25 18.46
C MET A 174 18.66 2.23 18.81
N GLU A 175 18.30 2.14 20.08
CA GLU A 175 17.26 1.27 20.62
C GLU A 175 16.24 2.11 21.41
N LEU A 176 14.95 2.00 21.06
CA LEU A 176 13.89 2.83 21.64
C LEU A 176 12.55 2.11 21.75
N VAL A 177 11.63 2.69 22.52
CA VAL A 177 10.20 2.37 22.43
C VAL A 177 9.55 3.39 21.51
N TRP A 178 9.07 2.93 20.37
CA TRP A 178 8.39 3.75 19.39
C TRP A 178 6.91 3.88 19.73
N ARG A 179 6.46 5.10 20.06
CA ARG A 179 5.03 5.40 20.19
C ARG A 179 4.38 5.56 18.83
N ALA A 180 3.67 4.53 18.39
CA ALA A 180 3.16 4.46 17.02
C ALA A 180 1.73 5.03 16.83
N SER A 181 1.05 5.40 17.92
CA SER A 181 -0.32 5.93 17.85
C SER A 181 -0.58 6.94 18.97
N ALA A 182 -1.32 7.99 18.65
CA ALA A 182 -1.88 8.97 19.57
C ALA A 182 -3.33 8.66 19.98
N SER A 183 -4.06 7.85 19.20
CA SER A 183 -5.48 7.53 19.39
C SER A 183 -5.69 6.22 20.16
N LEU A 184 -4.87 5.20 19.86
CA LEU A 184 -4.87 3.92 20.55
C LEU A 184 -4.23 4.10 21.93
N GLN A 185 -4.85 3.50 22.94
CA GLN A 185 -4.40 3.60 24.31
C GLN A 185 -3.00 2.96 24.46
N PRO A 186 -1.97 3.70 24.91
CA PRO A 186 -0.67 3.11 25.19
C PRO A 186 -0.79 1.99 26.24
N PRO A 187 -0.03 0.90 26.12
CA PRO A 187 1.02 0.64 25.13
C PRO A 187 0.55 -0.18 23.91
N THR A 188 -0.74 -0.18 23.58
CA THR A 188 -1.33 -1.08 22.54
C THR A 188 -0.59 -1.03 21.20
N ALA A 189 -0.16 0.16 20.78
CA ALA A 189 0.60 0.38 19.55
C ALA A 189 2.08 0.70 19.80
N ASP A 190 2.55 0.73 21.05
CA ASP A 190 3.96 0.99 21.33
C ASP A 190 4.78 -0.26 20.90
N LEU A 191 5.88 -0.09 20.18
CA LEU A 191 6.72 -1.19 19.67
C LEU A 191 8.19 -0.89 19.97
N PHE A 192 8.93 -1.89 20.46
CA PHE A 192 10.38 -1.74 20.61
C PHE A 192 11.03 -1.72 19.24
N THR A 193 11.98 -0.81 19.04
CA THR A 193 12.63 -0.62 17.75
C THR A 193 14.14 -0.54 17.93
N GLY A 194 14.86 -1.34 17.16
CA GLY A 194 16.31 -1.29 17.05
C GLY A 194 16.74 -0.84 15.66
N VAL A 195 17.62 0.16 15.58
CA VAL A 195 18.32 0.55 14.36
C VAL A 195 19.59 -0.30 14.28
N LEU A 196 19.80 -0.97 13.15
CA LEU A 196 20.96 -1.81 12.92
C LEU A 196 22.22 -0.95 12.67
N PRO A 197 23.42 -1.45 13.02
CA PRO A 197 24.65 -0.66 12.95
C PRO A 197 25.12 -0.39 11.51
N ASN A 198 24.93 -1.34 10.60
CA ASN A 198 25.49 -1.32 9.24
C ASN A 198 24.41 -1.57 8.18
N VAL A 199 23.26 -0.89 8.31
CA VAL A 199 22.05 -1.19 7.52
C VAL A 199 21.67 -2.66 7.73
N TYR A 200 22.07 -3.58 6.86
CA TYR A 200 21.94 -5.02 7.08
C TYR A 200 23.16 -5.86 6.65
N ASP A 201 24.24 -5.21 6.23
CA ASP A 201 25.45 -5.87 5.75
C ASP A 201 26.28 -6.49 6.88
N PRO A 202 27.16 -7.45 6.58
CA PRO A 202 28.21 -7.84 7.50
C PRO A 202 29.13 -6.67 7.82
N PRO A 203 29.76 -6.67 9.01
CA PRO A 203 30.84 -5.73 9.26
C PRO A 203 31.93 -5.88 8.18
N ARG A 204 32.58 -4.76 7.85
CA ARG A 204 33.64 -4.73 6.84
C ARG A 204 34.71 -5.80 7.13
N TYR A 205 35.23 -6.43 6.09
CA TYR A 205 36.25 -7.48 6.18
C TYR A 205 35.78 -8.81 6.81
N LEU A 206 34.48 -8.98 7.05
CA LEU A 206 33.88 -10.21 7.57
C LEU A 206 32.78 -10.78 6.64
N CYS A 207 32.85 -10.51 5.34
CA CYS A 207 31.96 -11.10 4.36
C CYS A 207 32.55 -12.37 3.71
N TRP A 208 32.03 -13.54 4.06
CA TRP A 208 32.51 -14.82 3.52
C TRP A 208 31.54 -15.46 2.52
N ASP A 209 30.75 -14.64 1.84
CA ASP A 209 29.93 -15.10 0.74
C ASP A 209 30.78 -15.35 -0.52
N ARG A 210 30.27 -16.14 -1.46
CA ARG A 210 30.85 -16.27 -2.80
C ARG A 210 30.81 -14.96 -3.59
N LEU A 211 29.97 -14.00 -3.18
CA LEU A 211 29.87 -12.66 -3.74
C LEU A 211 30.91 -11.68 -3.16
N CYS A 212 31.71 -12.11 -2.18
CA CYS A 212 32.67 -11.28 -1.47
C CYS A 212 34.12 -11.74 -1.66
N ASP A 213 35.05 -10.81 -1.51
CA ASP A 213 36.50 -11.03 -1.68
C ASP A 213 37.28 -11.06 -0.36
N ASP A 214 36.60 -11.02 0.81
CA ASP A 214 37.29 -11.00 2.09
C ASP A 214 38.01 -12.33 2.35
N LYS A 215 39.19 -12.25 2.99
CA LYS A 215 40.02 -13.42 3.27
C LYS A 215 39.28 -14.39 4.21
N PRO A 216 39.27 -15.70 3.91
CA PRO A 216 38.75 -16.70 4.83
C PRO A 216 39.62 -16.79 6.08
N VAL A 217 39.08 -17.39 7.14
CA VAL A 217 39.80 -17.63 8.39
C VAL A 217 40.75 -18.82 8.21
N VAL A 218 42.05 -18.53 8.21
CA VAL A 218 43.14 -19.50 8.11
C VAL A 218 43.76 -19.66 9.50
N ASP A 219 43.40 -20.76 10.15
CA ASP A 219 43.78 -21.08 11.53
C ASP A 219 44.87 -22.15 11.65
N ASP A 220 45.36 -22.67 10.53
CA ASP A 220 46.56 -23.51 10.48
C ASP A 220 47.82 -22.67 10.74
N PRO A 221 48.55 -22.88 11.85
CA PRO A 221 49.74 -22.11 12.19
C PRO A 221 50.92 -22.30 11.22
N SER A 222 50.91 -23.38 10.42
CA SER A 222 51.96 -23.66 9.44
C SER A 222 51.75 -22.96 8.10
N SER A 223 50.54 -22.44 7.86
CA SER A 223 50.22 -21.74 6.62
C SER A 223 50.83 -20.33 6.61
N PRO A 224 51.46 -19.89 5.50
CA PRO A 224 51.89 -18.51 5.35
C PRO A 224 50.73 -17.50 5.37
N GLU A 225 49.50 -17.96 5.13
CA GLU A 225 48.29 -17.15 5.14
C GLU A 225 47.59 -17.09 6.51
N HIS A 226 48.19 -17.66 7.57
CA HIS A 226 47.62 -17.69 8.92
C HIS A 226 47.25 -16.28 9.42
N ASN A 227 45.96 -16.05 9.72
CA ASN A 227 45.44 -14.70 9.97
C ASN A 227 44.67 -14.54 11.29
N THR A 228 44.66 -15.55 12.17
CA THR A 228 43.77 -15.58 13.34
C THR A 228 43.98 -14.43 14.32
N LYS A 229 45.24 -14.04 14.60
CA LYS A 229 45.54 -12.95 15.54
C LYS A 229 44.97 -11.61 15.05
N GLY A 230 45.25 -11.25 13.80
CA GLY A 230 44.75 -10.00 13.21
C GLY A 230 43.23 -9.95 13.14
N LEU A 231 42.59 -11.07 12.78
CA LEU A 231 41.13 -11.21 12.76
C LEU A 231 40.51 -10.99 14.14
N VAL A 232 41.05 -11.65 15.17
CA VAL A 232 40.55 -11.55 16.55
C VAL A 232 40.75 -10.15 17.10
N ASP A 233 41.92 -9.55 16.92
CA ASP A 233 42.21 -8.19 17.38
C ASP A 233 41.28 -7.18 16.70
N TYR A 234 41.04 -7.33 15.38
CA TYR A 234 40.07 -6.54 14.63
C TYR A 234 38.65 -6.70 15.18
N PHE A 235 38.18 -7.94 15.37
CA PHE A 235 36.84 -8.22 15.85
C PHE A 235 36.58 -7.66 17.24
N LEU A 236 37.54 -7.79 18.16
CA LEU A 236 37.43 -7.24 19.52
C LEU A 236 37.33 -5.71 19.49
N ASN A 237 38.12 -5.04 18.64
CA ASN A 237 38.06 -3.59 18.48
C ASN A 237 36.72 -3.13 17.87
N LEU A 238 36.25 -3.85 16.85
CA LEU A 238 34.96 -3.61 16.22
C LEU A 238 33.81 -3.73 17.24
N ALA A 239 33.77 -4.83 18.01
CA ALA A 239 32.76 -5.06 19.03
C ALA A 239 32.78 -3.97 20.12
N ALA A 240 33.98 -3.59 20.58
CA ALA A 240 34.14 -2.52 21.56
C ALA A 240 33.68 -1.15 21.03
N THR A 241 33.93 -0.86 19.74
CA THR A 241 33.52 0.39 19.09
C THR A 241 32.01 0.44 18.94
N GLN A 242 31.42 -0.62 18.39
CA GLN A 242 29.97 -0.70 18.20
C GLN A 242 29.21 -0.59 19.52
N HIS A 243 29.70 -1.24 20.59
CA HIS A 243 29.08 -1.19 21.92
C HIS A 243 28.90 0.23 22.45
N GLN A 244 29.73 1.20 22.06
CA GLN A 244 29.59 2.60 22.48
C GLN A 244 28.25 3.22 22.04
N SER A 245 27.63 2.72 20.98
CA SER A 245 26.36 3.21 20.45
C SER A 245 25.11 2.53 21.03
N TYR A 246 25.29 1.49 21.88
CA TYR A 246 24.20 0.70 22.45
C TYR A 246 24.24 0.73 23.98
N ARG A 247 23.10 0.49 24.63
CA ARG A 247 22.97 0.68 26.09
C ARG A 247 23.24 -0.57 26.90
N THR A 248 22.98 -1.75 26.34
CA THR A 248 23.17 -3.02 27.04
C THR A 248 24.55 -3.59 26.78
N ASN A 249 24.89 -4.66 27.50
CA ASN A 249 26.05 -5.50 27.21
C ASN A 249 25.76 -6.54 26.12
N HIS A 250 24.75 -6.32 25.27
CA HIS A 250 24.43 -7.13 24.11
C HIS A 250 24.49 -6.23 22.87
N ILE A 251 25.16 -6.68 21.82
CA ILE A 251 25.15 -6.02 20.51
C ILE A 251 24.88 -7.04 19.41
N VAL A 252 24.39 -6.55 18.29
CA VAL A 252 24.01 -7.37 17.12
C VAL A 252 24.97 -7.13 15.96
N MET A 253 25.36 -8.18 15.26
CA MET A 253 26.06 -8.10 13.97
C MET A 253 25.32 -8.96 12.95
N THR A 254 24.74 -8.33 11.94
CA THR A 254 24.16 -9.00 10.78
C THR A 254 25.28 -9.69 10.01
N MET A 255 25.10 -10.96 9.65
CA MET A 255 26.10 -11.76 8.92
C MET A 255 25.47 -12.25 7.62
N GLY A 256 25.12 -11.32 6.74
CA GLY A 256 24.34 -11.56 5.53
C GLY A 256 24.12 -10.28 4.73
N SER A 257 23.73 -10.40 3.47
CA SER A 257 23.37 -9.30 2.57
C SER A 257 22.50 -9.86 1.43
N ASP A 258 22.30 -9.09 0.36
CA ASP A 258 21.53 -9.44 -0.83
C ASP A 258 21.97 -10.81 -1.38
N PHE A 259 21.04 -11.78 -1.37
CA PHE A 259 21.21 -13.12 -1.95
C PHE A 259 22.49 -13.86 -1.51
N HIS A 260 22.96 -13.61 -0.29
CA HIS A 260 24.04 -14.38 0.33
C HIS A 260 23.58 -15.82 0.66
N TYR A 261 24.51 -16.66 1.10
CA TYR A 261 24.28 -18.04 1.53
C TYR A 261 23.88 -19.01 0.40
N GLU A 262 24.09 -18.69 -0.87
CA GLU A 262 23.91 -19.68 -1.95
C GLU A 262 24.83 -20.90 -1.74
N ASN A 263 26.00 -20.67 -1.15
CA ASN A 263 26.82 -21.70 -0.52
C ASN A 263 27.01 -21.40 0.97
N ALA A 264 26.02 -21.76 1.80
CA ALA A 264 26.00 -21.48 3.22
C ALA A 264 27.23 -22.00 4.00
N ASP A 265 27.89 -23.07 3.52
CA ASP A 265 29.07 -23.62 4.17
C ASP A 265 30.26 -22.64 4.19
N MET A 266 30.37 -21.74 3.22
CA MET A 266 31.43 -20.72 3.21
C MET A 266 31.28 -19.76 4.39
N TRP A 267 30.06 -19.29 4.65
CA TRP A 267 29.74 -18.49 5.82
C TRP A 267 29.95 -19.26 7.11
N PHE A 268 29.29 -20.41 7.26
CA PHE A 268 29.26 -21.12 8.52
C PHE A 268 30.64 -21.62 8.96
N LYS A 269 31.50 -22.11 8.04
CA LYS A 269 32.87 -22.51 8.40
C LYS A 269 33.70 -21.37 9.00
N ASN A 270 33.57 -20.16 8.46
CA ASN A 270 34.33 -19.01 8.95
C ASN A 270 33.74 -18.45 10.25
N LEU A 271 32.41 -18.42 10.37
CA LEU A 271 31.71 -18.04 11.59
C LEU A 271 32.01 -19.00 12.75
N ASP A 272 32.00 -20.32 12.52
CA ASP A 272 32.36 -21.33 13.52
C ASP A 272 33.79 -21.10 14.06
N LYS A 273 34.74 -20.81 13.16
CA LYS A 273 36.12 -20.47 13.54
C LYS A 273 36.20 -19.16 14.30
N LEU A 274 35.54 -18.10 13.84
CA LEU A 274 35.53 -16.80 14.51
C LEU A 274 35.01 -16.92 15.94
N ILE A 275 33.85 -17.56 16.14
CA ILE A 275 33.23 -17.78 17.45
C ILE A 275 34.21 -18.51 18.37
N ARG A 276 34.80 -19.63 17.91
CA ARG A 276 35.76 -20.41 18.68
C ARG A 276 37.00 -19.60 19.06
N LEU A 277 37.59 -18.88 18.09
CA LEU A 277 38.84 -18.14 18.30
C LEU A 277 38.66 -16.97 19.27
N VAL A 278 37.57 -16.19 19.15
CA VAL A 278 37.30 -15.07 20.05
C VAL A 278 36.95 -15.56 21.46
N ASN A 279 36.11 -16.59 21.58
CA ASN A 279 35.73 -17.15 22.88
C ASN A 279 36.92 -17.87 23.58
N ALA A 280 37.88 -18.42 22.83
CA ALA A 280 39.10 -18.97 23.42
C ALA A 280 40.00 -17.88 24.04
N GLN A 281 40.07 -16.68 23.45
CA GLN A 281 40.81 -15.55 24.06
C GLN A 281 40.14 -15.07 25.35
N GLN A 282 38.81 -15.10 25.42
CA GLN A 282 38.06 -14.83 26.64
C GLN A 282 38.48 -15.76 27.78
N GLN A 283 38.59 -17.05 27.48
CA GLN A 283 38.99 -18.07 28.46
C GLN A 283 40.48 -17.97 28.83
N ALA A 284 41.37 -17.69 27.87
CA ALA A 284 42.82 -17.73 28.07
C ALA A 284 43.43 -16.41 28.57
N LYS A 285 42.90 -15.26 28.15
CA LYS A 285 43.48 -13.92 28.42
C LYS A 285 42.52 -12.98 29.13
N GLY A 286 41.31 -13.43 29.47
CA GLY A 286 40.33 -12.61 30.17
C GLY A 286 39.88 -11.40 29.34
N SER A 287 39.68 -11.56 28.02
CA SER A 287 38.88 -10.56 27.26
C SER A 287 37.50 -10.40 27.94
N ARG A 288 36.65 -9.46 27.52
CA ARG A 288 35.30 -9.32 28.09
C ARG A 288 34.22 -9.51 27.03
N VAL A 289 34.51 -10.25 25.97
CA VAL A 289 33.65 -10.44 24.80
C VAL A 289 33.33 -11.91 24.60
N HIS A 290 32.04 -12.22 24.47
CA HIS A 290 31.51 -13.54 24.16
C HIS A 290 30.71 -13.46 22.86
N VAL A 291 30.97 -14.36 21.92
CA VAL A 291 30.36 -14.38 20.59
C VAL A 291 29.50 -15.63 20.44
N LEU A 292 28.31 -15.48 19.87
CA LEU A 292 27.38 -16.59 19.68
C LEU A 292 26.57 -16.44 18.37
N TYR A 293 26.16 -17.57 17.81
CA TYR A 293 25.02 -17.59 16.89
C TYR A 293 23.75 -17.16 17.62
N SER A 294 22.98 -16.29 16.99
CA SER A 294 21.74 -15.76 17.54
C SER A 294 20.70 -15.55 16.44
N THR A 295 19.51 -15.17 16.87
CA THR A 295 18.44 -14.65 16.03
C THR A 295 18.01 -13.26 16.55
N PRO A 296 17.25 -12.47 15.76
CA PRO A 296 16.67 -11.21 16.20
C PRO A 296 15.79 -11.37 17.44
N ALA A 297 14.98 -12.44 17.54
CA ALA A 297 14.15 -12.68 18.72
C ALA A 297 15.00 -12.96 19.97
N CYS A 298 16.07 -13.76 19.85
CA CYS A 298 16.98 -13.99 20.97
C CYS A 298 17.69 -12.70 21.42
N TYR A 299 18.13 -11.86 20.47
CA TYR A 299 18.74 -10.57 20.81
C TYR A 299 17.74 -9.66 21.54
N LEU A 300 16.55 -9.48 20.98
CA LEU A 300 15.48 -8.67 21.58
C LEU A 300 15.10 -9.14 22.98
N TRP A 301 15.06 -10.46 23.19
CA TRP A 301 14.77 -11.06 24.50
C TRP A 301 15.83 -10.70 25.55
N GLU A 302 17.11 -10.70 25.19
CA GLU A 302 18.18 -10.28 26.12
C GLU A 302 18.13 -8.77 26.42
N LEU A 303 17.76 -7.93 25.44
CA LEU A 303 17.49 -6.51 25.69
C LEU A 303 16.34 -6.31 26.69
N ASN A 304 15.30 -7.15 26.60
CA ASN A 304 14.17 -7.08 27.52
C ASN A 304 14.57 -7.51 28.94
N LYS A 305 15.33 -8.59 29.07
CA LYS A 305 15.88 -9.09 30.34
C LYS A 305 16.80 -8.11 31.04
N ALA A 306 17.49 -7.24 30.30
CA ALA A 306 18.32 -6.19 30.87
C ALA A 306 17.52 -5.23 31.78
N ASN A 307 16.19 -5.19 31.64
CA ASN A 307 15.26 -4.44 32.49
C ASN A 307 15.64 -2.95 32.63
N LEU A 308 16.12 -2.37 31.53
CA LEU A 308 16.45 -0.96 31.45
C LEU A 308 15.22 -0.12 31.10
N THR A 309 15.32 1.18 31.39
CA THR A 309 14.38 2.18 30.86
C THR A 309 14.80 2.59 29.46
N TRP A 310 13.88 2.79 28.52
CA TRP A 310 14.17 3.09 27.11
C TRP A 310 13.66 4.47 26.70
N TYR A 311 14.34 5.12 25.75
CA TYR A 311 13.86 6.38 25.20
C TYR A 311 12.48 6.17 24.55
N LEU A 312 11.49 6.96 24.97
CA LEU A 312 10.20 7.02 24.30
C LEU A 312 10.26 8.06 23.20
N GLY A 313 10.11 7.64 21.94
CA GLY A 313 10.22 8.56 20.83
C GLY A 313 9.45 8.13 19.60
N THR A 314 9.67 8.91 18.55
CA THR A 314 9.22 8.63 17.19
C THR A 314 10.45 8.62 16.29
N LEU A 315 10.52 7.70 15.33
CA LEU A 315 11.47 7.81 14.24
C LEU A 315 10.95 8.85 13.24
N GLY A 316 11.82 9.77 12.83
CA GLY A 316 11.49 10.64 11.70
C GLY A 316 11.55 9.79 10.43
N GLY A 317 10.48 9.77 9.63
CA GLY A 317 10.57 9.14 8.32
C GLY A 317 11.65 9.87 7.51
N TRP A 318 12.48 9.11 6.81
CA TRP A 318 13.38 9.62 5.79
C TRP A 318 12.85 9.19 4.44
N GLY A 319 12.82 10.10 3.47
CA GLY A 319 12.58 9.73 2.08
C GLY A 319 12.10 10.90 1.23
N SER A 320 13.04 11.61 0.61
CA SER A 320 12.81 12.23 -0.71
C SER A 320 12.97 11.21 -1.85
N GLY A 321 12.96 9.90 -1.55
CA GLY A 321 12.98 8.83 -2.54
C GLY A 321 11.76 7.91 -2.49
N PRO A 322 11.65 6.96 -3.42
CA PRO A 322 10.71 6.94 -4.57
C PRO A 322 9.24 7.21 -4.20
N ALA A 323 8.93 8.30 -3.48
CA ALA A 323 7.54 8.67 -3.14
C ALA A 323 6.68 8.93 -4.40
N THR A 324 7.33 9.05 -5.56
CA THR A 324 6.70 8.87 -6.86
C THR A 324 7.21 7.60 -7.50
N SER A 325 6.50 6.52 -7.25
CA SER A 325 6.45 5.41 -8.19
C SER A 325 6.21 5.95 -9.60
N PRO A 326 6.78 5.35 -10.66
CA PRO A 326 6.37 5.63 -12.02
C PRO A 326 4.85 5.64 -12.05
N ALA A 327 4.29 6.79 -12.40
CA ALA A 327 2.90 7.14 -12.13
C ALA A 327 1.88 6.23 -12.85
N GLY A 328 2.36 5.27 -13.65
CA GLY A 328 1.61 4.27 -14.38
C GLY A 328 1.16 3.02 -13.59
N ARG A 329 1.43 2.87 -12.29
CA ARG A 329 0.95 1.70 -11.50
C ARG A 329 -0.33 2.02 -10.70
N PRO A 330 -1.54 1.68 -11.20
CA PRO A 330 -2.79 1.91 -10.48
C PRO A 330 -3.00 0.86 -9.36
N SER A 331 -2.19 0.93 -8.31
CA SER A 331 -2.24 0.02 -7.15
C SER A 331 -3.55 0.12 -6.36
N SER A 332 -4.13 1.33 -6.24
CA SER A 332 -5.40 1.59 -5.55
C SER A 332 -6.60 0.92 -6.24
N ALA A 333 -6.73 1.09 -7.56
CA ALA A 333 -7.81 0.49 -8.34
C ALA A 333 -7.73 -1.05 -8.32
N MET A 334 -6.51 -1.59 -8.38
CA MET A 334 -6.31 -3.04 -8.29
C MET A 334 -6.59 -3.57 -6.88
N ARG A 335 -6.24 -2.83 -5.81
CA ARG A 335 -6.64 -3.16 -4.44
C ARG A 335 -8.16 -3.19 -4.28
N GLY A 336 -8.87 -2.17 -4.78
CA GLY A 336 -10.33 -2.16 -4.77
C GLY A 336 -10.92 -3.37 -5.51
N SER A 337 -10.31 -3.74 -6.63
CA SER A 337 -10.67 -4.93 -7.41
C SER A 337 -10.45 -6.25 -6.65
N GLN A 338 -9.34 -6.36 -5.90
CA GLN A 338 -9.05 -7.50 -5.02
C GLN A 338 -10.10 -7.60 -3.90
N GLU A 339 -10.45 -6.48 -3.26
CA GLU A 339 -11.46 -6.47 -2.20
C GLU A 339 -12.84 -6.87 -2.72
N VAL A 340 -13.24 -6.38 -3.90
CA VAL A 340 -14.47 -6.83 -4.59
C VAL A 340 -14.46 -8.34 -4.78
N CYS A 341 -13.32 -8.91 -5.19
CA CYS A 341 -13.17 -10.36 -5.37
C CYS A 341 -13.42 -11.14 -4.07
N LYS A 342 -12.68 -10.81 -3.01
CA LYS A 342 -12.76 -11.45 -1.69
C LYS A 342 -14.17 -11.38 -1.11
N GLN A 343 -14.79 -10.20 -1.19
CA GLN A 343 -16.15 -9.97 -0.70
C GLN A 343 -17.18 -10.81 -1.44
N LEU A 344 -17.11 -10.87 -2.77
CA LEU A 344 -18.06 -11.64 -3.58
C LEU A 344 -17.90 -13.14 -3.35
N GLU A 345 -16.65 -13.62 -3.21
CA GLU A 345 -16.37 -15.01 -2.81
C GLU A 345 -17.00 -15.33 -1.45
N ALA A 346 -16.77 -14.47 -0.45
CA ALA A 346 -17.32 -14.63 0.89
C ALA A 346 -18.85 -14.59 0.92
N LEU A 347 -19.48 -13.67 0.17
CA LEU A 347 -20.93 -13.50 0.14
C LEU A 347 -21.65 -14.66 -0.53
N ALA A 348 -21.07 -15.23 -1.60
CA ALA A 348 -21.68 -16.31 -2.37
C ALA A 348 -21.29 -17.70 -1.87
N GLY A 349 -20.21 -17.81 -1.11
CA GLY A 349 -19.67 -19.05 -0.55
C GLY A 349 -18.86 -19.88 -1.56
N PRO A 350 -18.25 -20.99 -1.11
CA PRO A 350 -17.30 -21.79 -1.91
C PRO A 350 -17.85 -22.28 -3.25
N ALA A 351 -19.16 -22.51 -3.33
CA ALA A 351 -19.84 -22.93 -4.55
C ALA A 351 -19.84 -21.87 -5.67
N ALA A 352 -19.41 -20.63 -5.40
CA ALA A 352 -19.23 -19.61 -6.44
C ALA A 352 -17.91 -19.77 -7.21
N ASN A 353 -16.96 -20.54 -6.67
CA ASN A 353 -15.65 -20.72 -7.29
C ASN A 353 -15.72 -21.57 -8.56
N VAL A 354 -16.81 -22.34 -8.72
CA VAL A 354 -17.11 -23.12 -9.93
C VAL A 354 -18.52 -22.80 -10.38
N GLY A 355 -18.66 -22.27 -11.59
CA GLY A 355 -19.96 -21.87 -12.13
C GLY A 355 -20.00 -21.92 -13.66
N PRO A 356 -21.06 -21.36 -14.28
CA PRO A 356 -21.28 -21.48 -15.72
C PRO A 356 -20.21 -20.79 -16.59
N TYR A 357 -19.37 -19.94 -16.00
CA TYR A 357 -18.25 -19.29 -16.70
C TYR A 357 -16.89 -19.95 -16.43
N GLY A 358 -16.87 -21.08 -15.71
CA GLY A 358 -15.66 -21.83 -15.35
C GLY A 358 -15.27 -21.67 -13.88
N SER A 359 -14.00 -21.96 -13.60
CA SER A 359 -13.41 -21.87 -12.27
C SER A 359 -12.73 -20.52 -12.05
N GLY A 360 -13.02 -19.85 -10.94
CA GLY A 360 -12.40 -18.59 -10.55
C GLY A 360 -12.39 -18.42 -9.03
N ASP A 361 -11.37 -17.77 -8.50
CA ASP A 361 -11.11 -17.56 -7.07
C ASP A 361 -10.37 -16.23 -6.86
N SER A 362 -10.28 -15.75 -5.62
CA SER A 362 -9.49 -14.56 -5.27
C SER A 362 -8.00 -14.84 -5.06
N ALA A 363 -7.61 -16.08 -4.76
CA ALA A 363 -6.28 -16.45 -4.26
C ALA A 363 -5.12 -15.98 -5.17
N LEU A 364 -5.23 -16.20 -6.49
CA LEU A 364 -4.16 -15.80 -7.41
C LEU A 364 -3.95 -14.28 -7.47
N LEU A 365 -5.03 -13.51 -7.31
CA LEU A 365 -4.95 -12.05 -7.25
C LEU A 365 -4.40 -11.58 -5.90
N GLU A 366 -4.75 -12.26 -4.80
CA GLU A 366 -4.19 -11.98 -3.48
C GLU A 366 -2.66 -12.17 -3.46
N GLU A 367 -2.15 -13.28 -4.00
CA GLU A 367 -0.70 -13.50 -4.11
C GLU A 367 -0.02 -12.44 -4.98
N ALA A 368 -0.61 -12.09 -6.14
CA ALA A 368 -0.05 -11.08 -7.03
C ALA A 368 -0.03 -9.68 -6.38
N MET A 369 -1.07 -9.34 -5.62
CA MET A 369 -1.15 -8.08 -4.87
C MET A 369 -0.20 -8.07 -3.68
N ALA A 370 0.01 -9.21 -3.01
CA ALA A 370 0.99 -9.35 -1.94
C ALA A 370 2.42 -9.14 -2.47
N VAL A 371 2.77 -9.74 -3.62
CA VAL A 371 4.05 -9.51 -4.31
C VAL A 371 4.23 -8.04 -4.67
N LEU A 372 3.17 -7.36 -5.14
CA LEU A 372 3.23 -5.95 -5.49
C LEU A 372 3.62 -5.05 -4.31
N GLN A 373 3.43 -5.47 -3.05
CA GLN A 373 3.79 -4.65 -1.90
C GLN A 373 5.30 -4.61 -1.61
N HIS A 374 6.11 -5.46 -2.27
CA HIS A 374 7.56 -5.47 -2.09
C HIS A 374 8.17 -4.09 -2.37
N HIS A 375 9.27 -3.78 -1.67
CA HIS A 375 9.92 -2.47 -1.69
C HIS A 375 10.59 -2.08 -3.01
N ASP A 376 10.68 -2.98 -4.01
CA ASP A 376 10.99 -2.59 -5.40
C ASP A 376 9.82 -2.73 -6.38
N ALA A 377 8.69 -3.24 -5.90
CA ALA A 377 7.50 -3.41 -6.71
C ALA A 377 6.66 -2.13 -6.73
N ILE A 378 5.94 -1.81 -5.65
CA ILE A 378 4.99 -0.68 -5.65
C ILE A 378 5.70 0.68 -5.73
N THR A 379 6.93 0.78 -5.23
CA THR A 379 7.85 1.92 -5.38
C THR A 379 8.26 2.18 -6.84
N GLY A 380 8.12 1.15 -7.68
CA GLY A 380 8.61 1.11 -9.05
C GLY A 380 10.11 1.37 -9.20
N THR A 381 10.87 0.85 -8.24
CA THR A 381 12.34 0.81 -8.28
C THR A 381 12.89 -0.52 -8.81
N SER A 382 12.04 -1.39 -9.36
CA SER A 382 12.44 -2.56 -10.15
C SER A 382 12.80 -2.21 -11.61
N ARG A 383 13.57 -3.07 -12.28
CA ARG A 383 13.82 -2.97 -13.73
C ARG A 383 12.54 -3.03 -14.55
N GLN A 384 12.57 -2.49 -15.76
CA GLN A 384 11.38 -2.43 -16.62
C GLN A 384 10.80 -3.82 -16.92
N LEU A 385 11.64 -4.82 -17.16
CA LEU A 385 11.20 -6.21 -17.38
C LEU A 385 10.48 -6.79 -16.15
N VAL A 386 10.93 -6.42 -14.96
CA VAL A 386 10.35 -6.88 -13.69
C VAL A 386 9.03 -6.19 -13.43
N ALA A 387 8.93 -4.88 -13.74
CA ALA A 387 7.67 -4.14 -13.76
C ALA A 387 6.62 -4.80 -14.66
N GLU A 388 7.03 -5.26 -15.85
CA GLU A 388 6.18 -6.01 -16.78
C GLU A 388 5.75 -7.38 -16.22
N ASP A 389 6.62 -8.07 -15.46
CA ASP A 389 6.26 -9.32 -14.77
C ASP A 389 5.21 -9.10 -13.68
N TYR A 390 5.33 -8.01 -12.91
CA TYR A 390 4.30 -7.63 -11.92
C TYR A 390 2.96 -7.37 -12.59
N ALA A 391 2.94 -6.58 -13.67
CA ALA A 391 1.72 -6.31 -14.43
C ALA A 391 1.11 -7.61 -15.01
N ARG A 392 1.94 -8.52 -15.52
CA ARG A 392 1.52 -9.84 -16.02
C ARG A 392 0.86 -10.68 -14.92
N ARG A 393 1.41 -10.71 -13.71
CA ARG A 393 0.86 -11.43 -12.54
C ARG A 393 -0.50 -10.87 -12.12
N LEU A 394 -0.60 -9.54 -12.00
CA LEU A 394 -1.86 -8.86 -11.68
C LEU A 394 -2.93 -9.14 -12.74
N ALA A 395 -2.57 -9.09 -14.03
CA ALA A 395 -3.49 -9.40 -15.12
C ALA A 395 -4.00 -10.85 -15.07
N ALA A 396 -3.12 -11.80 -14.72
CA ALA A 396 -3.49 -13.21 -14.56
C ALA A 396 -4.43 -13.42 -13.36
N GLY A 397 -4.11 -12.82 -12.20
CA GLY A 397 -4.97 -12.86 -11.00
C GLY A 397 -6.34 -12.23 -11.26
N TRP A 398 -6.37 -11.05 -11.90
CA TRP A 398 -7.62 -10.40 -12.30
C TRP A 398 -8.42 -11.25 -13.29
N GLY A 399 -7.75 -12.00 -14.16
CA GLY A 399 -8.35 -13.00 -15.03
C GLY A 399 -9.27 -13.99 -14.29
N ARG A 400 -8.77 -14.60 -13.21
CA ARG A 400 -9.57 -15.51 -12.36
C ARG A 400 -10.68 -14.79 -11.62
N CYS A 401 -10.39 -13.61 -11.09
CA CYS A 401 -11.38 -12.82 -10.38
C CYS A 401 -12.58 -12.45 -11.26
N LYS A 402 -12.37 -12.14 -12.54
CA LYS A 402 -13.47 -11.87 -13.50
C LYS A 402 -14.41 -13.06 -13.68
N VAL A 403 -13.88 -14.28 -13.65
CA VAL A 403 -14.69 -15.51 -13.73
C VAL A 403 -15.54 -15.64 -12.47
N LEU A 404 -14.93 -15.50 -11.30
CA LEU A 404 -15.63 -15.51 -10.01
C LEU A 404 -16.73 -14.44 -9.97
N LEU A 405 -16.41 -13.19 -10.32
CA LEU A 405 -17.35 -12.08 -10.40
C LEU A 405 -18.58 -12.43 -11.26
N SER A 406 -18.35 -13.05 -12.43
CA SER A 406 -19.41 -13.46 -13.35
C SER A 406 -20.27 -14.59 -12.77
N ASN A 407 -19.64 -15.58 -12.12
CA ASN A 407 -20.33 -16.67 -11.43
C ASN A 407 -21.22 -16.13 -10.29
N VAL A 408 -20.67 -15.25 -9.45
CA VAL A 408 -21.38 -14.65 -8.32
C VAL A 408 -22.52 -13.76 -8.79
N LEU A 409 -22.28 -12.89 -9.78
CA LEU A 409 -23.33 -12.05 -10.36
C LEU A 409 -24.45 -12.91 -10.96
N ALA A 410 -24.13 -13.99 -11.67
CA ALA A 410 -25.16 -14.86 -12.22
C ALA A 410 -26.02 -15.51 -11.13
N ARG A 411 -25.37 -16.01 -10.08
CA ARG A 411 -26.04 -16.64 -8.95
C ARG A 411 -26.91 -15.67 -8.17
N LEU A 412 -26.35 -14.55 -7.73
CA LEU A 412 -27.06 -13.58 -6.88
C LEU A 412 -28.13 -12.78 -7.64
N SER A 413 -27.95 -12.53 -8.93
CA SER A 413 -28.99 -11.91 -9.78
C SER A 413 -30.03 -12.92 -10.28
N GLY A 414 -29.75 -14.22 -10.21
CA GLY A 414 -30.57 -15.27 -10.82
C GLY A 414 -30.57 -15.26 -12.35
N SER A 415 -29.68 -14.49 -12.98
CA SER A 415 -29.61 -14.30 -14.43
C SER A 415 -28.24 -14.68 -14.99
N GLN A 416 -28.22 -15.55 -15.99
CA GLN A 416 -27.01 -15.91 -16.74
C GLN A 416 -26.91 -15.02 -17.98
N GLU A 417 -25.85 -14.24 -18.06
CA GLU A 417 -25.60 -13.18 -19.04
C GLU A 417 -24.13 -13.22 -19.49
N ALA A 418 -23.81 -12.71 -20.67
CA ALA A 418 -22.42 -12.53 -21.07
C ALA A 418 -21.81 -11.30 -20.37
N PHE A 419 -21.43 -11.45 -19.10
CA PHE A 419 -20.81 -10.37 -18.32
C PHE A 419 -19.45 -9.97 -18.90
N SER A 420 -19.23 -8.67 -19.00
CA SER A 420 -18.02 -8.07 -19.56
C SER A 420 -17.60 -6.85 -18.73
N ILE A 421 -16.30 -6.69 -18.52
CA ILE A 421 -15.73 -5.52 -17.85
C ILE A 421 -15.00 -4.69 -18.89
N CYS A 422 -15.02 -3.38 -18.73
CA CYS A 422 -14.27 -2.46 -19.58
C CYS A 422 -13.05 -1.92 -18.83
N PRO A 423 -11.87 -2.56 -18.98
CA PRO A 423 -10.65 -2.12 -18.29
C PRO A 423 -10.11 -0.77 -18.79
N GLU A 424 -10.52 -0.36 -19.99
CA GLU A 424 -10.02 0.83 -20.68
C GLU A 424 -11.02 2.01 -20.63
N LEU A 425 -11.90 2.04 -19.63
CA LEU A 425 -12.82 3.17 -19.42
C LEU A 425 -12.09 4.49 -19.22
N ASN A 426 -10.88 4.45 -18.64
CA ASN A 426 -10.03 5.62 -18.47
C ASN A 426 -9.62 6.28 -19.79
N ILE A 427 -9.60 5.56 -20.92
CA ILE A 427 -9.32 6.09 -22.27
C ILE A 427 -10.58 6.06 -23.15
N SER A 428 -11.76 6.01 -22.53
CA SER A 428 -13.06 6.01 -23.20
C SER A 428 -13.23 4.86 -24.20
N VAL A 429 -12.75 3.66 -23.84
CA VAL A 429 -12.92 2.44 -24.65
C VAL A 429 -13.73 1.40 -23.88
N CYS A 430 -14.83 0.96 -24.50
CA CYS A 430 -15.68 -0.10 -23.97
C CYS A 430 -16.48 -0.73 -25.13
N PRO A 431 -16.03 -1.87 -25.69
CA PRO A 431 -16.60 -2.41 -26.92
C PRO A 431 -18.11 -2.64 -26.88
N LEU A 432 -18.63 -3.19 -25.77
CA LEU A 432 -20.05 -3.54 -25.65
C LEU A 432 -20.96 -2.30 -25.70
N SER A 433 -20.67 -1.27 -24.91
CA SER A 433 -21.49 -0.05 -24.87
C SER A 433 -21.34 0.82 -26.12
N GLN A 434 -20.23 0.69 -26.86
CA GLN A 434 -20.00 1.41 -28.11
C GLN A 434 -20.62 0.75 -29.35
N THR A 435 -20.91 -0.55 -29.30
CA THR A 435 -21.43 -1.32 -30.46
C THR A 435 -22.88 -1.73 -30.30
N SER A 436 -23.39 -1.86 -29.07
CA SER A 436 -24.73 -2.37 -28.81
C SER A 436 -25.73 -1.24 -28.57
N ALA A 437 -26.85 -1.28 -29.29
CA ALA A 437 -27.97 -0.36 -29.08
C ALA A 437 -28.72 -0.62 -27.75
N ARG A 438 -28.55 -1.81 -27.14
CA ARG A 438 -29.15 -2.18 -25.86
C ARG A 438 -28.15 -2.99 -25.04
N PHE A 439 -28.05 -2.67 -23.76
CA PHE A 439 -27.20 -3.39 -22.80
C PHE A 439 -27.67 -3.12 -21.37
N GLN A 440 -27.13 -3.87 -20.42
CA GLN A 440 -27.31 -3.69 -18.99
C GLN A 440 -26.00 -3.26 -18.34
N VAL A 441 -26.11 -2.47 -17.27
CA VAL A 441 -24.99 -1.98 -16.46
C VAL A 441 -25.22 -2.47 -15.03
N ALA A 442 -24.50 -3.52 -14.63
CA ALA A 442 -24.43 -3.98 -13.25
C ALA A 442 -23.31 -3.24 -12.53
N ILE A 443 -23.63 -2.62 -11.39
CA ILE A 443 -22.67 -1.83 -10.61
C ILE A 443 -22.63 -2.45 -9.22
N TYR A 444 -21.47 -2.98 -8.84
CA TYR A 444 -21.22 -3.53 -7.51
C TYR A 444 -20.51 -2.51 -6.63
N ASN A 445 -21.05 -2.27 -5.45
CA ASN A 445 -20.52 -1.36 -4.44
C ASN A 445 -19.88 -2.19 -3.30
N PRO A 446 -18.54 -2.15 -3.15
CA PRO A 446 -17.83 -2.85 -2.08
C PRO A 446 -17.94 -2.17 -0.70
N LEU A 447 -18.44 -0.93 -0.62
CA LEU A 447 -18.59 -0.23 0.66
C LEU A 447 -19.77 -0.79 1.45
N ALA A 448 -19.61 -0.84 2.77
CA ALA A 448 -20.67 -1.22 3.71
C ALA A 448 -21.75 -0.13 3.92
N ARG A 449 -21.80 0.86 3.02
CA ARG A 449 -22.81 1.94 2.96
C ARG A 449 -23.31 2.11 1.54
N LYS A 450 -24.51 2.66 1.40
CA LYS A 450 -25.10 3.02 0.11
C LYS A 450 -24.21 4.07 -0.58
N VAL A 451 -23.99 3.93 -1.88
CA VAL A 451 -23.20 4.86 -2.69
C VAL A 451 -24.02 5.37 -3.86
N ASP A 452 -24.03 6.70 -4.00
CA ASP A 452 -24.44 7.36 -5.24
C ASP A 452 -23.18 7.73 -6.04
N ARG A 453 -23.12 7.33 -7.31
CA ARG A 453 -21.97 7.55 -8.19
C ARG A 453 -22.45 7.94 -9.59
N MET A 454 -21.82 8.96 -10.17
CA MET A 454 -22.02 9.25 -11.58
C MET A 454 -21.31 8.18 -12.42
N VAL A 455 -22.08 7.44 -13.20
CA VAL A 455 -21.57 6.45 -14.16
C VAL A 455 -21.31 7.15 -15.48
N ARG A 456 -20.16 6.85 -16.08
CA ARG A 456 -19.69 7.44 -17.33
C ARG A 456 -19.21 6.33 -18.25
N LEU A 457 -19.88 6.13 -19.39
CA LEU A 457 -19.61 5.02 -20.31
C LEU A 457 -19.46 5.53 -21.74
N PRO A 458 -18.45 5.10 -22.51
CA PRO A 458 -18.36 5.46 -23.91
C PRO A 458 -19.43 4.70 -24.72
N VAL A 459 -20.13 5.40 -25.61
CA VAL A 459 -21.26 4.86 -26.36
C VAL A 459 -21.21 5.25 -27.83
N SER A 460 -22.04 4.63 -28.67
CA SER A 460 -22.27 5.10 -30.03
C SER A 460 -22.96 6.47 -30.04
N ALA A 461 -22.81 7.23 -31.12
CA ALA A 461 -23.52 8.50 -31.26
C ALA A 461 -25.04 8.27 -31.29
N GLY A 462 -25.77 8.93 -30.39
CA GLY A 462 -27.23 8.80 -30.27
C GLY A 462 -27.76 9.32 -28.94
N ALA A 463 -29.07 9.18 -28.74
CA ALA A 463 -29.73 9.39 -27.45
C ALA A 463 -29.96 8.03 -26.78
N PHE A 464 -29.87 7.97 -25.45
CA PHE A 464 -30.04 6.73 -24.70
C PHE A 464 -31.05 6.95 -23.58
N LEU A 465 -31.95 5.99 -23.40
CA LEU A 465 -32.84 5.87 -22.26
C LEU A 465 -32.19 4.92 -21.24
N VAL A 466 -31.92 5.45 -20.06
CA VAL A 466 -31.44 4.67 -18.91
C VAL A 466 -32.62 4.41 -17.97
N LYS A 467 -32.81 3.15 -17.58
CA LYS A 467 -33.79 2.77 -16.55
C LYS A 467 -33.11 2.14 -15.34
N ASP A 468 -33.59 2.50 -14.16
CA ASP A 468 -33.14 1.96 -12.89
C ASP A 468 -33.63 0.51 -12.65
N PRO A 469 -33.22 -0.15 -11.55
CA PRO A 469 -33.68 -1.49 -11.21
C PRO A 469 -35.21 -1.64 -11.11
N SER A 470 -35.93 -0.60 -10.74
CA SER A 470 -37.41 -0.56 -10.68
C SER A 470 -38.09 -0.28 -12.03
N GLY A 471 -37.32 0.06 -13.07
CA GLY A 471 -37.83 0.34 -14.41
C GLY A 471 -38.16 1.81 -14.66
N HIS A 472 -37.88 2.70 -13.72
CA HIS A 472 -38.08 4.15 -13.89
C HIS A 472 -36.94 4.75 -14.70
N ALA A 473 -37.25 5.75 -15.52
CA ALA A 473 -36.25 6.46 -16.30
C ALA A 473 -35.37 7.33 -15.38
N VAL A 474 -34.05 7.25 -15.58
CA VAL A 474 -33.05 8.05 -14.87
C VAL A 474 -32.57 9.17 -15.79
N PRO A 475 -32.42 10.42 -15.30
CA PRO A 475 -31.80 11.48 -16.08
C PRO A 475 -30.43 11.06 -16.59
N SER A 476 -30.22 11.24 -17.90
CA SER A 476 -28.97 10.88 -18.56
C SER A 476 -28.62 11.85 -19.67
N ASP A 477 -27.34 12.18 -19.80
CA ASP A 477 -26.80 13.07 -20.83
C ASP A 477 -25.74 12.33 -21.67
N VAL A 478 -25.61 12.73 -22.94
CA VAL A 478 -24.53 12.26 -23.83
C VAL A 478 -23.60 13.43 -24.13
N LEU A 479 -22.35 13.30 -23.71
CA LEU A 479 -21.31 14.30 -23.90
C LEU A 479 -20.46 13.94 -25.11
N LEU A 480 -20.13 14.92 -25.95
CA LEU A 480 -19.06 14.77 -26.94
C LEU A 480 -17.79 15.41 -26.40
N LEU A 481 -16.81 14.57 -26.09
CA LEU A 481 -15.54 15.04 -25.58
C LEU A 481 -14.68 15.67 -26.69
N PRO A 482 -13.93 16.73 -26.36
CA PRO A 482 -12.90 17.24 -27.25
C PRO A 482 -11.84 16.16 -27.47
N GLN A 483 -11.46 15.96 -28.73
CA GLN A 483 -10.38 15.06 -29.13
C GLN A 483 -9.26 15.86 -29.81
N PRO A 484 -8.02 15.34 -29.84
CA PRO A 484 -6.95 15.92 -30.66
C PRO A 484 -7.38 16.09 -32.11
N GLU A 485 -6.81 17.07 -32.82
CA GLU A 485 -7.13 17.34 -34.23
C GLU A 485 -7.05 16.06 -35.09
N GLY A 486 -8.09 15.80 -35.87
CA GLY A 486 -8.19 14.64 -36.76
C GLY A 486 -8.83 13.38 -36.17
N GLN A 487 -9.09 13.28 -34.86
CA GLN A 487 -9.76 12.13 -34.26
C GLN A 487 -11.29 12.30 -34.17
N LYS A 488 -12.03 11.21 -34.40
CA LYS A 488 -13.51 11.20 -34.26
C LYS A 488 -13.89 11.44 -32.79
N PRO A 489 -14.88 12.31 -32.51
CA PRO A 489 -15.32 12.57 -31.15
C PRO A 489 -15.90 11.30 -30.53
N ARG A 490 -15.52 11.02 -29.28
CA ARG A 490 -15.98 9.84 -28.52
C ARG A 490 -17.15 10.26 -27.63
N PRO A 491 -18.39 9.82 -27.90
CA PRO A 491 -19.54 10.12 -27.07
C PRO A 491 -19.48 9.34 -25.76
N GLU A 492 -19.86 9.98 -24.65
CA GLU A 492 -19.96 9.34 -23.35
C GLU A 492 -21.32 9.60 -22.72
N LEU A 493 -21.99 8.51 -22.33
CA LEU A 493 -23.24 8.50 -21.59
C LEU A 493 -22.97 8.70 -20.11
N LEU A 494 -23.65 9.66 -19.50
CA LEU A 494 -23.63 9.93 -18.07
C LEU A 494 -25.00 9.68 -17.46
N PHE A 495 -25.03 9.03 -16.31
CA PHE A 495 -26.23 8.92 -15.46
C PHE A 495 -25.83 8.67 -14.01
N SER A 496 -26.67 9.10 -13.07
CA SER A 496 -26.45 8.84 -11.65
C SER A 496 -26.93 7.43 -11.30
N ALA A 497 -26.08 6.65 -10.65
CA ALA A 497 -26.42 5.33 -10.14
C ALA A 497 -26.40 5.31 -8.61
N SER A 498 -27.48 4.77 -8.05
CA SER A 498 -27.63 4.51 -6.62
C SER A 498 -27.47 3.02 -6.36
N VAL A 499 -26.51 2.64 -5.52
CA VAL A 499 -26.11 1.25 -5.28
C VAL A 499 -26.15 0.94 -3.78
N PRO A 500 -26.82 -0.13 -3.35
CA PRO A 500 -26.91 -0.50 -1.94
C PRO A 500 -25.55 -0.87 -1.34
N ALA A 501 -25.49 -0.92 -0.02
CA ALA A 501 -24.29 -1.33 0.71
C ALA A 501 -23.91 -2.78 0.39
N LEU A 502 -22.61 -3.02 0.16
CA LEU A 502 -22.02 -4.35 -0.09
C LEU A 502 -22.86 -5.17 -1.07
N GLY A 503 -23.11 -4.61 -2.25
CA GLY A 503 -24.21 -5.08 -3.10
C GLY A 503 -24.21 -4.47 -4.49
N PHE A 504 -25.18 -4.85 -5.32
CA PHE A 504 -25.26 -4.36 -6.70
C PHE A 504 -26.63 -3.81 -7.09
N SER A 505 -26.64 -2.98 -8.12
CA SER A 505 -27.82 -2.51 -8.86
C SER A 505 -27.60 -2.71 -10.36
N ILE A 506 -28.60 -3.21 -11.09
CA ILE A 506 -28.57 -3.45 -12.53
C ILE A 506 -29.48 -2.45 -13.25
N TYR A 507 -28.88 -1.59 -14.08
CA TYR A 507 -29.56 -0.60 -14.91
C TYR A 507 -29.69 -1.14 -16.34
N SER A 508 -30.75 -0.74 -17.06
CA SER A 508 -30.90 -1.05 -18.48
C SER A 508 -30.72 0.19 -19.33
N VAL A 509 -29.94 0.09 -20.39
CA VAL A 509 -29.65 1.16 -21.34
C VAL A 509 -30.15 0.76 -22.72
N ALA A 510 -30.89 1.64 -23.38
CA ALA A 510 -31.36 1.45 -24.74
C ALA A 510 -31.25 2.74 -25.56
N GLN A 511 -30.68 2.65 -26.75
CA GLN A 511 -30.63 3.74 -27.71
C GLN A 511 -32.06 4.07 -28.20
N VAL A 512 -32.38 5.36 -28.30
CA VAL A 512 -33.69 5.87 -28.72
C VAL A 512 -33.58 6.47 -30.12
N PHE A 513 -34.49 6.06 -31.01
CA PHE A 513 -34.70 6.64 -32.36
C PHE A 513 -36.15 7.13 -32.45
N PRO A 514 -36.48 8.30 -33.05
CA PRO A 514 -35.67 9.19 -33.91
C PRO A 514 -35.21 10.49 -33.22
N GLU A 515 -35.19 10.55 -31.89
CA GLU A 515 -34.86 11.79 -31.17
C GLU A 515 -33.49 12.34 -31.58
N LYS A 516 -33.45 13.60 -32.04
CA LYS A 516 -32.19 14.31 -32.26
C LYS A 516 -31.48 14.37 -30.90
N PRO A 517 -30.25 13.85 -30.80
CA PRO A 517 -29.62 13.74 -29.50
C PRO A 517 -29.36 15.15 -28.94
N LYS A 518 -29.70 15.38 -27.67
CA LYS A 518 -29.24 16.55 -26.89
C LYS A 518 -27.75 16.37 -26.62
N VAL A 519 -26.96 16.56 -27.67
CA VAL A 519 -25.52 16.36 -27.60
C VAL A 519 -24.88 17.63 -27.09
N HIS A 520 -24.31 17.54 -25.89
CA HIS A 520 -23.56 18.64 -25.31
C HIS A 520 -22.11 18.56 -25.79
N ARG A 521 -21.70 19.57 -26.58
CA ARG A 521 -20.31 19.73 -27.03
C ARG A 521 -19.60 20.76 -26.18
N ALA A 522 -18.35 20.47 -25.82
CA ALA A 522 -17.48 21.46 -25.21
C ALA A 522 -17.21 22.59 -26.22
N ARG A 523 -17.46 23.84 -25.84
CA ARG A 523 -17.28 25.02 -26.71
C ARG A 523 -16.07 25.84 -26.26
N PRO A 524 -15.34 26.50 -27.19
CA PRO A 524 -14.38 27.52 -26.81
C PRO A 524 -15.04 28.60 -25.96
N SER A 525 -14.29 29.18 -25.02
CA SER A 525 -14.79 30.30 -24.21
C SER A 525 -15.13 31.51 -25.09
N PRO A 526 -16.35 32.09 -24.98
CA PRO A 526 -16.81 33.17 -25.87
C PRO A 526 -16.30 34.59 -25.53
N GLU A 527 -15.81 34.84 -24.30
CA GLU A 527 -15.37 36.18 -23.86
C GLU A 527 -13.86 36.22 -23.51
N LYS A 528 -13.22 37.38 -23.77
CA LYS A 528 -11.77 37.62 -23.58
C LYS A 528 -11.43 38.52 -22.38
N SER A 529 -12.41 38.92 -21.57
CA SER A 529 -12.18 39.77 -20.38
C SER A 529 -13.05 39.30 -19.22
N GLY A 530 -12.50 39.26 -18.00
CA GLY A 530 -13.22 38.86 -16.78
C GLY A 530 -12.95 37.42 -16.33
N SER A 531 -13.94 36.81 -15.67
CA SER A 531 -13.87 35.44 -15.16
C SER A 531 -15.13 34.64 -15.52
N PHE A 532 -14.99 33.32 -15.63
CA PHE A 532 -16.12 32.41 -15.80
C PHE A 532 -16.18 31.40 -14.66
N VAL A 533 -17.35 30.78 -14.49
CA VAL A 533 -17.63 29.92 -13.33
C VAL A 533 -18.26 28.61 -13.76
N ILE A 534 -17.82 27.50 -13.18
CA ILE A 534 -18.63 26.27 -13.10
C ILE A 534 -19.19 26.13 -11.69
N HIS A 535 -20.40 25.59 -11.57
CA HIS A 535 -21.05 25.44 -10.27
C HIS A 535 -22.01 24.26 -10.21
N ASN A 536 -22.29 23.83 -8.98
CA ASN A 536 -23.41 22.95 -8.64
C ASN A 536 -24.14 23.52 -7.41
N GLU A 537 -24.83 22.67 -6.66
CA GLU A 537 -25.59 23.04 -5.46
C GLU A 537 -24.72 23.49 -4.27
N PHE A 538 -23.44 23.08 -4.24
CA PHE A 538 -22.55 23.26 -3.09
C PHE A 538 -21.29 24.09 -3.40
N ILE A 539 -20.77 24.01 -4.63
CA ILE A 539 -19.48 24.60 -5.00
C ILE A 539 -19.64 25.54 -6.19
N ARG A 540 -18.92 26.66 -6.14
CA ARG A 540 -18.65 27.54 -7.28
C ARG A 540 -17.14 27.64 -7.47
N ALA A 541 -16.66 27.32 -8.66
CA ALA A 541 -15.24 27.40 -9.02
C ALA A 541 -15.06 28.43 -10.13
N MET A 542 -14.23 29.45 -9.86
CA MET A 542 -14.02 30.59 -10.76
C MET A 542 -12.68 30.46 -11.49
N PHE A 543 -12.66 30.89 -12.75
CA PHE A 543 -11.53 30.77 -13.66
C PHE A 543 -11.27 32.09 -14.38
N SER A 544 -10.01 32.40 -14.64
CA SER A 544 -9.62 33.56 -15.45
C SER A 544 -9.88 33.33 -16.94
N HIS A 545 -10.49 34.28 -17.64
CA HIS A 545 -10.57 34.24 -19.11
C HIS A 545 -9.22 34.46 -19.78
N GLU A 546 -8.28 35.15 -19.12
CA GLU A 546 -6.97 35.51 -19.66
C GLU A 546 -6.01 34.31 -19.61
N THR A 547 -5.94 33.62 -18.47
CA THR A 547 -5.02 32.49 -18.28
C THR A 547 -5.70 31.13 -18.42
N GLY A 548 -7.02 31.06 -18.29
CA GLY A 548 -7.78 29.80 -18.27
C GLY A 548 -7.61 29.00 -16.97
N LEU A 549 -6.93 29.55 -15.96
CA LEU A 549 -6.61 28.86 -14.70
C LEU A 549 -7.68 29.08 -13.62
N LEU A 550 -7.78 28.13 -12.68
CA LEU A 550 -8.65 28.22 -11.50
C LEU A 550 -8.12 29.32 -10.58
N THR A 551 -8.97 30.28 -10.22
CA THR A 551 -8.61 31.44 -9.39
C THR A 551 -9.28 31.44 -8.02
N GLN A 552 -10.39 30.72 -7.86
CA GLN A 552 -11.16 30.74 -6.61
C GLN A 552 -12.06 29.52 -6.46
N ILE A 553 -12.17 29.04 -5.22
CA ILE A 553 -13.15 28.02 -4.80
C ILE A 553 -14.05 28.64 -3.74
N GLU A 554 -15.36 28.55 -3.95
CA GLU A 554 -16.40 28.95 -3.00
C GLU A 554 -17.28 27.74 -2.66
N VAL A 555 -17.48 27.50 -1.36
CA VAL A 555 -18.43 26.52 -0.82
C VAL A 555 -19.62 27.28 -0.25
N THR A 556 -20.71 27.26 -1.01
CA THR A 556 -21.83 28.22 -0.88
C THR A 556 -22.62 28.04 0.42
N ASP A 557 -22.87 26.79 0.83
CA ASP A 557 -23.64 26.46 2.04
C ASP A 557 -22.88 26.77 3.33
N GLN A 558 -21.54 26.68 3.31
CA GLN A 558 -20.67 27.04 4.43
C GLN A 558 -20.21 28.50 4.39
N LYS A 559 -20.52 29.25 3.32
CA LYS A 559 -20.01 30.61 3.05
C LYS A 559 -18.49 30.67 3.12
N LEU A 560 -17.82 29.61 2.68
CA LEU A 560 -16.36 29.56 2.61
C LEU A 560 -15.91 29.99 1.22
N MET A 561 -14.85 30.77 1.18
CA MET A 561 -14.27 31.28 -0.03
C MET A 561 -12.75 31.25 0.12
N LEU A 562 -12.06 30.72 -0.87
CA LEU A 562 -10.60 30.61 -0.90
C LEU A 562 -10.09 30.98 -2.30
N PRO A 563 -9.29 32.06 -2.42
CA PRO A 563 -8.48 32.29 -3.61
C PRO A 563 -7.45 31.16 -3.77
N VAL A 564 -7.37 30.60 -4.96
CA VAL A 564 -6.44 29.51 -5.31
C VAL A 564 -5.85 29.78 -6.68
N ASN A 565 -4.68 29.23 -6.97
CA ASN A 565 -4.07 29.22 -8.29
C ASN A 565 -3.57 27.80 -8.56
N GLN A 566 -4.10 27.14 -9.57
CA GLN A 566 -3.70 25.78 -9.93
C GLN A 566 -3.04 25.78 -11.30
N THR A 567 -1.84 25.19 -11.38
CA THR A 567 -1.08 25.06 -12.63
C THR A 567 -0.11 23.88 -12.58
N PHE A 568 0.60 23.61 -13.68
CA PHE A 568 1.59 22.54 -13.78
C PHE A 568 3.00 23.11 -13.91
N PHE A 569 3.92 22.51 -13.18
CA PHE A 569 5.34 22.81 -13.24
C PHE A 569 6.18 21.55 -13.45
N TRP A 570 7.47 21.73 -13.68
CA TRP A 570 8.41 20.63 -13.77
C TRP A 570 9.82 21.04 -13.31
N TYR A 571 10.60 20.06 -12.87
CA TYR A 571 12.00 20.21 -12.44
C TYR A 571 12.93 19.56 -13.44
N ASN A 572 14.04 20.24 -13.74
CA ASN A 572 15.18 19.62 -14.42
C ASN A 572 15.80 18.58 -13.49
N ALA A 573 15.98 17.37 -14.01
CA ALA A 573 16.71 16.33 -13.30
C ALA A 573 18.20 16.66 -13.31
N ASN A 574 18.85 16.56 -12.16
CA ASN A 574 20.29 16.54 -12.12
C ASN A 574 20.80 15.28 -12.83
N THR A 575 21.77 15.44 -13.72
CA THR A 575 22.35 14.37 -14.54
C THR A 575 23.74 13.92 -14.08
N GLY A 576 24.28 14.51 -13.01
CA GLY A 576 25.54 14.10 -12.40
C GLY A 576 26.78 14.46 -13.25
N VAL A 577 26.75 15.61 -13.95
CA VAL A 577 27.82 16.03 -14.88
C VAL A 577 29.06 16.55 -14.15
N LEU A 578 28.89 17.13 -12.96
CA LEU A 578 29.99 17.55 -12.10
C LEU A 578 30.49 16.38 -11.25
N GLN A 579 31.80 16.35 -10.98
CA GLN A 579 32.41 15.32 -10.15
C GLN A 579 31.79 15.36 -8.74
N ASN A 580 31.32 14.22 -8.23
CA ASN A 580 30.56 14.02 -6.99
C ASN A 580 29.08 14.42 -6.99
N ASP A 581 28.48 14.69 -8.15
CA ASP A 581 27.07 15.07 -8.21
C ASP A 581 26.14 13.84 -8.32
N GLN A 582 25.07 13.81 -7.50
CA GLN A 582 24.13 12.69 -7.39
C GLN A 582 22.98 12.88 -8.38
N PRO A 583 22.87 12.04 -9.44
CA PRO A 583 21.79 12.16 -10.41
C PRO A 583 20.44 11.77 -9.80
N SER A 584 19.37 12.32 -10.37
CA SER A 584 18.01 11.80 -10.16
C SER A 584 17.82 10.47 -10.88
N GLY A 585 17.10 9.55 -10.24
CA GLY A 585 16.76 8.24 -10.81
C GLY A 585 15.47 7.68 -10.21
N ALA A 586 15.29 6.36 -10.23
CA ALA A 586 14.08 5.72 -9.72
C ALA A 586 13.86 6.02 -8.24
N TYR A 587 14.92 5.90 -7.42
CA TYR A 587 14.93 6.15 -5.99
C TYR A 587 15.08 7.64 -5.71
N ILE A 588 16.12 8.30 -6.24
CA ILE A 588 16.52 9.63 -5.79
C ILE A 588 15.83 10.73 -6.59
N PHE A 589 15.21 11.69 -5.89
CA PHE A 589 14.84 12.98 -6.45
C PHE A 589 15.90 14.04 -6.12
N SER A 590 16.70 14.40 -7.12
CA SER A 590 17.78 15.39 -7.06
C SER A 590 17.60 16.38 -8.23
N PRO A 591 16.84 17.48 -8.04
CA PRO A 591 16.64 18.47 -9.08
C PRO A 591 17.89 19.34 -9.28
N ASP A 592 18.15 19.80 -10.51
CA ASP A 592 19.26 20.70 -10.87
C ASP A 592 19.13 22.09 -10.22
N GLY A 593 17.90 22.47 -9.84
CA GLY A 593 17.61 23.67 -9.09
C GLY A 593 16.29 23.55 -8.32
N MET A 594 16.17 24.29 -7.23
CA MET A 594 14.97 24.26 -6.38
C MET A 594 13.78 25.03 -6.98
N GLN A 595 14.01 25.83 -8.03
CA GLN A 595 12.95 26.60 -8.68
C GLN A 595 12.32 25.78 -9.81
N PRO A 596 11.02 25.42 -9.69
CA PRO A 596 10.32 24.75 -10.77
C PRO A 596 10.08 25.65 -11.98
N LEU A 597 9.98 25.04 -13.17
CA LEU A 597 9.67 25.72 -14.43
C LEU A 597 8.21 25.47 -14.81
N PRO A 598 7.42 26.49 -15.20
CA PRO A 598 6.04 26.28 -15.60
C PRO A 598 5.96 25.46 -16.89
N VAL A 599 5.02 24.54 -16.97
CA VAL A 599 4.71 23.86 -18.25
C VAL A 599 4.15 24.87 -19.24
N ASN A 600 3.24 25.73 -18.78
CA ASN A 600 2.73 26.89 -19.51
C ASN A 600 2.11 27.89 -18.51
N SER A 601 2.10 29.18 -18.83
CA SER A 601 1.48 30.22 -18.00
C SER A 601 -0.03 30.38 -18.24
N SER A 602 -0.56 29.76 -19.30
CA SER A 602 -1.98 29.75 -19.63
C SER A 602 -2.39 28.39 -20.23
N ALA A 603 -3.69 28.11 -20.20
CA ALA A 603 -4.27 26.90 -20.80
C ALA A 603 -5.34 27.26 -21.84
N GLN A 604 -5.37 26.53 -22.95
CA GLN A 604 -6.50 26.61 -23.88
C GLN A 604 -7.72 25.94 -23.24
N ILE A 605 -8.82 26.68 -23.16
CA ILE A 605 -10.02 26.26 -22.43
C ILE A 605 -11.19 25.89 -23.35
N ARG A 606 -11.86 24.79 -23.03
CA ARG A 606 -13.19 24.45 -23.56
C ARG A 606 -14.15 24.19 -22.40
N LEU A 607 -15.32 24.81 -22.46
CA LEU A 607 -16.34 24.74 -21.42
C LEU A 607 -17.46 23.79 -21.83
N LEU A 608 -17.87 22.93 -20.89
CA LEU A 608 -19.02 22.05 -21.03
C LEU A 608 -19.93 22.24 -19.83
N LYS A 609 -21.20 22.61 -20.06
CA LYS A 609 -22.20 22.76 -19.00
C LYS A 609 -23.44 21.96 -19.33
N THR A 610 -23.80 21.06 -18.42
CA THR A 610 -25.02 20.26 -18.44
C THR A 610 -25.63 20.24 -17.04
N PRO A 611 -26.90 19.82 -16.88
CA PRO A 611 -27.48 19.64 -15.55
C PRO A 611 -26.75 18.60 -14.69
N LEU A 612 -26.17 17.54 -15.29
CA LEU A 612 -25.50 16.46 -14.55
C LEU A 612 -24.02 16.76 -14.25
N VAL A 613 -23.35 17.54 -15.10
CA VAL A 613 -21.93 17.87 -14.96
C VAL A 613 -21.57 19.21 -15.61
N GLN A 614 -20.66 19.94 -14.97
CA GLN A 614 -19.95 21.06 -15.57
C GLN A 614 -18.45 20.79 -15.58
N GLU A 615 -17.79 21.05 -16.71
CA GLU A 615 -16.37 20.77 -16.93
C GLU A 615 -15.64 21.94 -17.60
N VAL A 616 -14.40 22.19 -17.15
CA VAL A 616 -13.43 23.04 -17.82
C VAL A 616 -12.29 22.16 -18.31
N HIS A 617 -12.17 22.01 -19.62
CA HIS A 617 -11.08 21.29 -20.27
C HIS A 617 -9.93 22.27 -20.50
N GLN A 618 -8.80 22.05 -19.86
CA GLN A 618 -7.60 22.87 -19.91
C GLN A 618 -6.48 22.12 -20.64
N ASN A 619 -5.99 22.68 -21.73
CA ASN A 619 -4.84 22.14 -22.47
C ASN A 619 -3.63 23.05 -22.28
N PHE A 620 -2.61 22.59 -21.55
CA PHE A 620 -1.40 23.36 -21.23
C PHE A 620 -0.32 23.18 -22.29
N SER A 621 -0.16 21.96 -22.80
CA SER A 621 0.81 21.61 -23.84
C SER A 621 0.35 20.35 -24.60
N ALA A 622 1.07 19.97 -25.66
CA ALA A 622 0.76 18.75 -26.42
C ALA A 622 0.83 17.44 -25.60
N TRP A 623 1.46 17.48 -24.42
CA TRP A 623 1.68 16.32 -23.55
C TRP A 623 1.14 16.54 -22.12
N CYS A 624 0.48 17.67 -21.83
CA CYS A 624 -0.07 17.99 -20.51
C CYS A 624 -1.45 18.67 -20.62
N SER A 625 -2.46 18.02 -20.05
CA SER A 625 -3.85 18.52 -20.04
C SER A 625 -4.56 18.16 -18.74
N GLN A 626 -5.62 18.89 -18.42
CA GLN A 626 -6.46 18.67 -17.25
C GLN A 626 -7.94 18.91 -17.57
N VAL A 627 -8.82 18.18 -16.89
CA VAL A 627 -10.25 18.45 -16.85
C VAL A 627 -10.64 18.77 -15.41
N VAL A 628 -11.09 20.00 -15.15
CA VAL A 628 -11.71 20.37 -13.87
C VAL A 628 -13.20 20.09 -13.96
N ARG A 629 -13.67 19.22 -13.07
CA ARG A 629 -15.00 18.62 -13.16
C ARG A 629 -15.79 18.79 -11.87
N LEU A 630 -17.06 19.13 -12.03
CA LEU A 630 -18.02 19.25 -10.95
C LEU A 630 -19.35 18.59 -11.35
N TYR A 631 -19.65 17.44 -10.74
CA TYR A 631 -20.93 16.73 -10.92
C TYR A 631 -22.03 17.34 -10.04
N CYS A 632 -23.29 17.15 -10.43
CA CYS A 632 -24.44 17.48 -9.55
C CYS A 632 -24.35 16.71 -8.22
N GLY A 633 -24.67 17.37 -7.11
CA GLY A 633 -24.64 16.78 -5.76
C GLY A 633 -23.24 16.57 -5.17
N GLN A 634 -22.17 16.89 -5.89
CA GLN A 634 -20.79 16.69 -5.43
C GLN A 634 -20.28 17.83 -4.54
N ARG A 635 -19.55 17.50 -3.46
CA ARG A 635 -18.95 18.48 -2.52
C ARG A 635 -17.43 18.59 -2.63
N HIS A 636 -16.88 18.29 -3.80
CA HIS A 636 -15.45 18.42 -4.10
C HIS A 636 -15.26 18.76 -5.58
N LEU A 637 -14.12 19.34 -5.94
CA LEU A 637 -13.69 19.48 -7.33
C LEU A 637 -12.85 18.26 -7.72
N GLU A 638 -13.09 17.71 -8.90
CA GLU A 638 -12.25 16.65 -9.47
C GLU A 638 -11.31 17.28 -10.51
N LEU A 639 -10.00 17.18 -10.30
CA LEU A 639 -8.96 17.59 -11.23
C LEU A 639 -8.37 16.33 -11.88
N GLU A 640 -8.90 15.95 -13.04
CA GLU A 640 -8.38 14.81 -13.81
C GLU A 640 -7.24 15.30 -14.71
N TRP A 641 -6.02 14.84 -14.48
CA TRP A 641 -4.83 15.23 -15.23
C TRP A 641 -4.41 14.11 -16.17
N THR A 642 -3.86 14.48 -17.34
CA THR A 642 -3.26 13.56 -18.31
C THR A 642 -1.90 14.11 -18.73
N VAL A 643 -0.83 13.37 -18.43
CA VAL A 643 0.57 13.76 -18.66
C VAL A 643 1.30 12.66 -19.42
N GLY A 644 1.97 13.02 -20.51
CA GLY A 644 2.83 12.14 -21.30
C GLY A 644 2.63 12.29 -22.81
N PRO A 645 3.44 11.61 -23.64
CA PRO A 645 4.79 11.21 -23.30
C PRO A 645 5.62 12.46 -23.00
N ILE A 646 6.36 12.45 -21.89
CA ILE A 646 7.19 13.58 -21.49
C ILE A 646 8.32 13.75 -22.54
N PRO A 647 8.47 14.92 -23.17
CA PRO A 647 9.48 15.15 -24.19
C PRO A 647 10.90 15.05 -23.60
N VAL A 648 11.82 14.49 -24.36
CA VAL A 648 13.22 14.24 -23.92
C VAL A 648 14.25 14.99 -24.76
N ASP A 649 13.93 15.32 -26.01
CA ASP A 649 14.89 15.90 -26.96
C ASP A 649 15.25 17.37 -26.68
N GLN A 650 14.54 18.02 -25.74
CA GLN A 650 14.76 19.41 -25.34
C GLN A 650 15.11 19.59 -23.85
N TRP A 651 15.06 18.52 -23.04
CA TRP A 651 15.03 18.62 -21.57
C TRP A 651 15.95 17.54 -20.95
N ARG A 652 16.83 17.92 -20.03
CA ARG A 652 17.85 17.04 -19.40
C ARG A 652 17.25 16.08 -18.37
N GLY A 653 16.20 15.34 -18.73
CA GLY A 653 15.37 14.56 -17.79
C GLY A 653 14.44 15.47 -16.99
N THR A 654 13.21 15.03 -16.79
CA THR A 654 12.11 15.90 -16.36
C THR A 654 11.22 15.21 -15.33
N THR A 655 10.96 15.91 -14.25
CA THR A 655 9.98 15.54 -13.22
C THR A 655 8.84 16.55 -13.24
N ILE A 656 7.60 16.11 -13.45
CA ILE A 656 6.43 17.01 -13.57
C ILE A 656 5.56 16.95 -12.32
N GLN A 657 5.14 18.12 -11.86
CA GLN A 657 4.29 18.31 -10.71
C GLN A 657 3.03 19.11 -11.07
N SER A 658 1.91 18.75 -10.44
CA SER A 658 0.71 19.58 -10.35
C SER A 658 0.82 20.41 -9.08
N THR A 659 0.72 21.73 -9.19
CA THR A 659 0.88 22.66 -8.07
C THR A 659 -0.41 23.45 -7.86
N LEU A 660 -0.83 23.51 -6.60
CA LEU A 660 -1.97 24.27 -6.12
C LEU A 660 -1.47 25.28 -5.08
N GLU A 661 -1.47 26.55 -5.45
CA GLU A 661 -1.08 27.68 -4.60
C GLU A 661 -2.34 28.38 -4.05
N PHE A 662 -2.27 28.91 -2.83
CA PHE A 662 -3.31 29.71 -2.18
C PHE A 662 -2.67 30.58 -1.09
N THR A 663 -3.41 31.55 -0.57
CA THR A 663 -2.85 32.43 0.48
C THR A 663 -2.98 31.77 1.86
N SER A 664 -1.86 31.39 2.47
CA SER A 664 -1.76 31.09 3.90
C SER A 664 -0.58 31.84 4.51
N ARG A 665 -0.64 32.18 5.82
CA ARG A 665 0.49 32.75 6.58
C ARG A 665 0.76 31.98 7.88
N TYR A 666 0.24 30.75 7.96
CA TYR A 666 0.64 29.86 9.05
C TYR A 666 1.81 29.02 8.57
N PRO A 667 2.92 28.94 9.33
CA PRO A 667 3.89 27.88 9.11
C PRO A 667 3.15 26.54 9.22
N PRO A 668 3.61 25.49 8.53
CA PRO A 668 2.99 24.18 8.67
C PRO A 668 3.01 23.80 10.17
N PRO A 669 1.96 23.14 10.68
CA PRO A 669 1.81 22.99 12.12
C PRO A 669 3.06 22.30 12.71
N PRO A 670 3.50 22.72 13.91
CA PRO A 670 4.70 22.16 14.55
C PRO A 670 4.56 20.65 14.77
N ARG A 671 5.72 19.96 14.82
CA ARG A 671 5.95 18.50 15.08
C ARG A 671 5.14 17.86 16.23
N THR A 672 4.36 18.63 16.96
CA THR A 672 3.73 18.27 18.24
C THR A 672 2.20 18.23 18.22
N SER A 673 1.54 18.48 17.09
CA SER A 673 0.10 18.18 16.98
C SER A 673 -0.08 16.65 16.94
N PRO A 674 -1.04 16.05 17.67
CA PRO A 674 -1.16 14.59 17.76
C PRO A 674 -1.23 13.99 16.36
N GLY A 675 -0.14 13.32 15.96
CA GLY A 675 0.05 12.83 14.61
C GLY A 675 -1.13 11.94 14.23
N THR A 676 -1.81 12.34 13.18
CA THR A 676 -3.09 11.76 12.79
C THR A 676 -2.85 10.38 12.17
N GLU A 677 -3.56 9.36 12.65
CA GLU A 677 -3.40 7.97 12.22
C GLU A 677 -4.27 7.65 10.98
N TRP A 678 -4.01 6.51 10.33
CA TRP A 678 -4.71 5.95 9.16
C TRP A 678 -5.05 6.98 8.08
N GLY A 679 -4.13 7.49 7.26
CA GLY A 679 -4.59 8.34 6.15
C GLY A 679 -4.95 9.78 6.56
N ALA A 680 -4.29 10.33 7.56
CA ALA A 680 -4.26 11.77 7.82
C ALA A 680 -2.79 12.22 7.91
N PRO A 681 -2.49 13.50 7.68
CA PRO A 681 -1.30 13.94 6.96
C PRO A 681 -0.10 14.12 7.87
N LEU A 682 1.08 13.82 7.31
CA LEU A 682 2.30 14.54 7.63
C LEU A 682 2.27 15.87 6.87
N THR A 683 1.94 16.97 7.54
CA THR A 683 2.20 18.31 7.02
C THR A 683 3.70 18.58 7.14
N GLY A 684 4.44 18.45 6.05
CA GLY A 684 5.84 18.82 6.01
C GLY A 684 6.00 20.34 6.14
N SER A 685 6.69 20.79 7.19
CA SER A 685 7.43 22.06 7.18
C SER A 685 8.88 21.76 6.89
N ILE A 686 9.37 22.35 5.79
CA ILE A 686 10.79 22.52 5.52
C ILE A 686 11.26 23.66 6.43
N SER A 687 11.67 23.34 7.65
CA SER A 687 12.48 24.29 8.42
C SER A 687 13.90 24.25 7.89
N GLN A 688 14.34 25.36 7.30
CA GLN A 688 15.74 25.64 7.01
C GLN A 688 16.57 25.52 8.30
N VAL A 689 17.13 24.34 8.55
CA VAL A 689 18.41 24.24 9.23
C VAL A 689 19.46 24.45 8.13
N PRO A 690 20.37 25.44 8.23
CA PRO A 690 21.42 25.58 7.23
C PRO A 690 22.23 24.28 7.21
N GLY A 691 22.06 23.49 6.15
CA GLY A 691 22.81 22.24 5.91
C GLY A 691 22.05 20.91 6.04
N ALA A 692 20.73 20.86 6.14
CA ALA A 692 20.00 19.58 6.26
C ALA A 692 18.71 19.54 5.41
N GLY A 693 18.77 18.84 4.27
CA GLY A 693 17.58 18.45 3.50
C GLY A 693 16.91 17.27 4.21
N THR A 694 15.86 17.54 4.98
CA THR A 694 15.16 16.53 5.80
C THR A 694 13.67 16.53 5.48
N GLY A 695 13.11 15.35 5.25
CA GLY A 695 11.69 15.11 5.05
C GLY A 695 11.37 13.63 4.91
N SER A 696 10.30 13.18 5.57
CA SER A 696 9.71 11.85 5.46
C SER A 696 9.00 11.69 4.10
N PRO A 697 8.96 10.48 3.51
CA PRO A 697 8.16 10.25 2.34
C PRO A 697 6.68 10.30 2.77
N PRO A 698 5.82 11.06 2.08
CA PRO A 698 4.40 10.96 2.31
C PRO A 698 3.91 9.56 1.89
N HIS A 699 3.18 8.89 2.78
CA HIS A 699 2.37 7.72 2.42
C HIS A 699 1.34 8.09 1.35
N PRO A 700 0.87 7.16 0.51
CA PRO A 700 0.47 7.49 -0.86
C PRO A 700 -0.92 7.04 -1.25
N HIS A 701 -1.61 6.38 -0.34
CA HIS A 701 -2.96 5.94 -0.58
C HIS A 701 -3.78 6.60 0.50
N THR A 702 -4.50 7.64 0.05
CA THR A 702 -5.42 8.44 0.86
C THR A 702 -4.77 9.13 2.05
N HIS A 703 -3.94 10.13 1.79
CA HIS A 703 -3.76 11.21 2.76
C HIS A 703 -4.40 12.48 2.18
N PRO A 704 -5.38 13.08 2.87
CA PRO A 704 -5.69 14.48 2.63
C PRO A 704 -4.38 15.23 2.85
N ALA A 705 -4.01 16.14 1.96
CA ALA A 705 -3.06 17.20 2.29
C ALA A 705 -3.87 18.42 2.75
N PRO A 706 -4.29 18.49 4.03
CA PRO A 706 -4.95 19.63 4.60
C PRO A 706 -3.92 20.71 4.78
N THR A 707 -4.11 21.79 4.05
CA THR A 707 -3.42 23.01 4.38
C THR A 707 -4.42 23.96 5.01
N LEU A 708 -4.04 24.46 6.18
CA LEU A 708 -4.82 25.43 6.92
C LEU A 708 -4.66 26.81 6.28
N THR A 709 -5.77 27.54 6.18
CA THR A 709 -5.76 28.91 5.69
C THR A 709 -5.20 29.88 6.73
N GLN A 710 -4.90 31.11 6.29
CA GLN A 710 -4.34 32.18 7.12
C GLN A 710 -5.13 32.48 8.41
N ASP A 711 -6.43 32.18 8.47
CA ASP A 711 -7.28 32.38 9.65
C ASP A 711 -7.38 31.16 10.57
N GLY A 712 -6.79 30.01 10.19
CA GLY A 712 -6.89 28.74 10.90
C GLY A 712 -8.30 28.13 10.95
N LYS A 713 -9.25 28.68 10.16
CA LYS A 713 -10.67 28.29 10.20
C LYS A 713 -11.09 27.42 9.02
N LYS A 714 -10.34 27.46 7.92
CA LYS A 714 -10.61 26.67 6.71
C LYS A 714 -9.47 25.69 6.45
N GLN A 715 -9.82 24.57 5.86
CA GLN A 715 -8.93 23.49 5.48
C GLN A 715 -9.16 23.19 4.00
N LEU A 716 -8.12 23.36 3.20
CA LEU A 716 -8.08 22.86 1.82
C LEU A 716 -7.46 21.48 1.85
N THR A 717 -8.15 20.47 1.34
CA THR A 717 -7.71 19.09 1.34
C THR A 717 -7.64 18.56 -0.08
N VAL A 718 -6.52 17.93 -0.45
CA VAL A 718 -6.39 17.20 -1.72
C VAL A 718 -6.26 15.71 -1.44
N LEU A 719 -7.13 14.90 -2.03
CA LEU A 719 -7.03 13.43 -2.04
C LEU A 719 -6.48 12.96 -3.38
N THR A 720 -5.61 11.96 -3.35
CA THR A 720 -5.02 11.33 -4.53
C THR A 720 -5.70 10.00 -4.85
N ASP A 721 -5.73 9.65 -6.14
CA ASP A 721 -6.19 8.34 -6.59
C ASP A 721 -5.08 7.27 -6.57
N ARG A 722 -3.83 7.66 -6.27
CA ARG A 722 -2.64 6.79 -6.30
C ARG A 722 -1.50 7.37 -5.46
N CYS A 723 -0.42 6.58 -5.39
CA CYS A 723 0.84 6.99 -4.79
C CYS A 723 1.49 8.16 -5.50
N GLN A 724 1.75 9.23 -4.75
CA GLN A 724 2.37 10.45 -5.26
C GLN A 724 3.21 11.12 -4.16
N GLY A 725 4.39 11.60 -4.55
CA GLY A 725 5.21 12.46 -3.71
C GLY A 725 4.62 13.86 -3.68
N GLY A 726 4.54 14.46 -2.51
CA GLY A 726 3.98 15.79 -2.33
C GLY A 726 4.77 16.62 -1.32
N SER A 727 4.67 17.95 -1.44
CA SER A 727 5.35 18.89 -0.55
C SER A 727 4.58 20.21 -0.43
N SER A 728 5.00 21.05 0.51
CA SER A 728 4.57 22.45 0.69
C SER A 728 5.83 23.31 0.83
N LEU A 729 6.41 23.73 -0.30
CA LEU A 729 7.69 24.45 -0.31
C LEU A 729 7.59 25.90 0.23
N GLN A 730 6.39 26.47 0.19
CA GLN A 730 6.08 27.81 0.70
C GLN A 730 4.75 27.79 1.46
N ASP A 731 4.56 28.72 2.39
CA ASP A 731 3.29 28.86 3.11
C ASP A 731 2.14 29.07 2.11
N GLY A 732 1.09 28.24 2.24
CA GLY A 732 -0.05 28.29 1.33
C GLY A 732 0.18 27.61 -0.03
N SER A 733 1.20 26.79 -0.17
CA SER A 733 1.39 25.96 -1.38
C SER A 733 1.18 24.48 -1.08
N LEU A 734 0.75 23.74 -2.10
CA LEU A 734 0.76 22.29 -2.12
C LEU A 734 1.16 21.85 -3.53
N GLU A 735 2.20 21.03 -3.64
CA GLU A 735 2.61 20.41 -4.90
C GLU A 735 2.53 18.90 -4.80
N LEU A 736 2.08 18.26 -5.89
CA LEU A 736 1.99 16.82 -6.04
C LEU A 736 2.67 16.41 -7.34
N MET A 737 3.66 15.53 -7.23
CA MET A 737 4.41 15.03 -8.36
C MET A 737 3.61 13.94 -9.07
N VAL A 738 3.27 14.19 -10.34
CA VAL A 738 2.29 13.39 -11.11
C VAL A 738 2.94 12.46 -12.12
N HIS A 739 4.14 12.77 -12.63
CA HIS A 739 4.89 11.89 -13.54
C HIS A 739 6.38 12.23 -13.57
N ARG A 740 7.25 11.25 -13.89
CA ARG A 740 8.71 11.39 -13.98
C ARG A 740 9.24 10.64 -15.19
N ARG A 741 10.27 11.21 -15.83
CA ARG A 741 11.06 10.54 -16.86
C ARG A 741 12.51 10.98 -16.76
N LEU A 742 13.41 10.04 -16.45
CA LEU A 742 14.78 10.34 -16.05
C LEU A 742 15.76 9.61 -16.96
N LEU A 743 16.80 10.32 -17.39
CA LEU A 743 17.75 9.83 -18.40
C LEU A 743 18.95 9.08 -17.81
N LYS A 744 19.08 9.05 -16.48
CA LYS A 744 20.21 8.47 -15.76
C LYS A 744 19.72 7.53 -14.67
N ASP A 745 20.55 6.54 -14.37
CA ASP A 745 20.46 5.74 -13.16
C ASP A 745 21.03 6.55 -11.98
N ASP A 746 20.43 6.40 -10.80
CA ASP A 746 20.82 7.10 -9.57
C ASP A 746 21.88 6.37 -8.75
N ARG A 747 22.47 5.30 -9.29
CA ARG A 747 23.57 4.54 -8.67
C ARG A 747 23.16 3.95 -7.32
N ARG A 748 21.97 3.33 -7.30
CA ARG A 748 21.45 2.55 -6.16
C ARG A 748 21.27 1.06 -6.47
N GLY A 749 21.98 0.55 -7.49
CA GLY A 749 22.03 -0.88 -7.81
C GLY A 749 21.13 -1.33 -8.97
N LEU A 750 20.07 -0.58 -9.27
CA LEU A 750 19.12 -0.92 -10.34
C LEU A 750 19.79 -1.04 -11.72
N GLY A 751 20.66 -0.09 -12.06
CA GLY A 751 21.43 -0.09 -13.31
C GLY A 751 20.59 0.23 -14.55
N GLU A 752 19.43 0.88 -14.38
CA GLU A 752 18.53 1.30 -15.46
C GLU A 752 17.96 2.69 -15.18
N PRO A 753 17.92 3.61 -16.17
CA PRO A 753 17.25 4.88 -16.02
C PRO A 753 15.71 4.72 -16.05
N LEU A 754 14.98 5.62 -15.40
CA LEU A 754 13.51 5.63 -15.41
C LEU A 754 12.96 6.15 -16.76
N LEU A 755 13.03 5.31 -17.81
CA LEU A 755 12.63 5.60 -19.19
C LEU A 755 11.53 4.67 -19.70
N GLU A 756 10.35 4.74 -19.07
CA GLU A 756 9.18 3.99 -19.54
C GLU A 756 8.81 4.36 -21.00
N LYS A 757 8.47 3.34 -21.81
CA LYS A 757 8.17 3.53 -23.23
C LYS A 757 6.80 4.21 -23.41
N LYS A 758 6.79 5.43 -23.99
CA LYS A 758 5.60 6.18 -24.45
C LYS A 758 4.40 6.13 -23.47
N SER A 759 4.65 6.31 -22.18
CA SER A 759 3.58 6.26 -21.16
C SER A 759 2.84 7.59 -21.07
N TRP A 760 1.56 7.55 -21.45
CA TRP A 760 0.58 8.52 -20.98
C TRP A 760 0.08 8.05 -19.63
N VAL A 761 0.10 8.95 -18.65
CA VAL A 761 -0.47 8.69 -17.33
C VAL A 761 -1.67 9.61 -17.14
N ARG A 762 -2.79 9.01 -16.73
CA ARG A 762 -4.01 9.72 -16.34
C ARG A 762 -4.31 9.41 -14.90
N GLY A 763 -4.59 10.43 -14.11
CA GLY A 763 -5.03 10.30 -12.72
C GLY A 763 -5.89 11.47 -12.29
N ARG A 764 -6.28 11.48 -11.01
CA ARG A 764 -7.19 12.52 -10.47
C ARG A 764 -6.82 12.97 -9.07
N HIS A 765 -7.05 14.25 -8.82
CA HIS A 765 -7.01 14.86 -7.50
C HIS A 765 -8.41 15.32 -7.10
N LEU A 766 -8.85 14.97 -5.90
CA LEU A 766 -10.15 15.42 -5.37
C LEU A 766 -9.89 16.53 -4.36
N VAL A 767 -10.34 17.74 -4.67
CA VAL A 767 -10.08 18.96 -3.89
C VAL A 767 -11.32 19.32 -3.08
N LEU A 768 -11.17 19.37 -1.76
CA LEU A 768 -12.21 19.72 -0.79
C LEU A 768 -11.82 21.00 -0.06
N LEU A 769 -12.78 21.89 0.16
CA LEU A 769 -12.63 23.04 1.03
C LEU A 769 -13.69 22.93 2.13
N ASP A 770 -13.25 22.88 3.38
CA ASP A 770 -14.15 22.73 4.52
C ASP A 770 -13.71 23.60 5.70
N ALA A 771 -14.61 23.85 6.65
CA ALA A 771 -14.21 24.33 7.95
C ALA A 771 -13.43 23.23 8.70
N VAL A 772 -12.39 23.59 9.45
CA VAL A 772 -11.48 22.62 10.09
C VAL A 772 -12.22 21.54 10.89
N GLY A 773 -13.16 21.93 11.76
CA GLY A 773 -13.95 20.98 12.57
C GLY A 773 -14.96 20.13 11.79
N LYS A 774 -15.09 20.31 10.47
CA LYS A 774 -15.99 19.54 9.58
C LYS A 774 -15.23 18.80 8.47
N ALA A 775 -13.95 19.08 8.28
CA ALA A 775 -13.19 18.54 7.16
C ALA A 775 -13.02 17.01 7.25
N ALA A 776 -12.83 16.49 8.47
CA ALA A 776 -12.62 15.08 8.77
C ALA A 776 -13.61 14.15 8.05
N ALA A 777 -14.92 14.33 8.27
CA ALA A 777 -15.89 13.44 7.63
C ALA A 777 -15.95 13.59 6.11
N GLY A 778 -15.63 14.76 5.57
CA GLY A 778 -15.57 14.98 4.13
C GLY A 778 -14.45 14.14 3.51
N HIS A 779 -13.23 14.29 4.01
CA HIS A 779 -12.08 13.65 3.41
C HIS A 779 -11.95 12.16 3.74
N ARG A 780 -12.31 11.70 4.95
CA ARG A 780 -12.26 10.27 5.35
C ARG A 780 -13.19 9.41 4.48
N LEU A 781 -14.47 9.82 4.39
CA LEU A 781 -15.48 9.07 3.65
C LEU A 781 -15.24 9.13 2.13
N LEU A 782 -14.71 10.24 1.62
CA LEU A 782 -14.37 10.35 0.21
C LEU A 782 -13.13 9.54 -0.15
N ALA A 783 -12.12 9.53 0.71
CA ALA A 783 -10.93 8.68 0.58
C ALA A 783 -11.32 7.19 0.48
N GLU A 784 -12.16 6.72 1.41
CA GLU A 784 -12.67 5.34 1.39
C GLU A 784 -13.44 5.03 0.10
N LYS A 785 -14.30 5.95 -0.35
CA LYS A 785 -15.06 5.82 -1.60
C LYS A 785 -14.18 5.77 -2.84
N GLU A 786 -13.05 6.48 -2.81
CA GLU A 786 -12.08 6.50 -3.89
C GLU A 786 -11.24 5.22 -3.92
N ALA A 787 -10.76 4.77 -2.75
CA ALA A 787 -9.99 3.54 -2.62
C ALA A 787 -10.80 2.27 -2.97
N LEU A 788 -12.09 2.27 -2.67
CA LEU A 788 -13.02 1.18 -2.97
C LEU A 788 -14.16 1.64 -3.91
N ALA A 789 -13.77 2.18 -5.06
CA ALA A 789 -14.73 2.64 -6.06
C ALA A 789 -15.63 1.49 -6.58
N PRO A 790 -16.93 1.74 -6.86
CA PRO A 790 -17.83 0.71 -7.38
C PRO A 790 -17.36 0.09 -8.71
N GLN A 791 -17.43 -1.24 -8.81
CA GLN A 791 -17.06 -2.01 -10.00
C GLN A 791 -18.21 -2.02 -11.00
N VAL A 792 -17.94 -1.56 -12.22
CA VAL A 792 -18.91 -1.57 -13.34
C VAL A 792 -18.71 -2.82 -14.20
N VAL A 793 -19.81 -3.52 -14.48
CA VAL A 793 -19.89 -4.73 -15.31
C VAL A 793 -21.05 -4.56 -16.29
N LEU A 794 -20.85 -4.92 -17.54
CA LEU A 794 -21.82 -4.78 -18.61
C LEU A 794 -22.28 -6.14 -19.10
N ALA A 795 -23.53 -6.22 -19.56
CA ALA A 795 -24.10 -7.40 -20.19
C ALA A 795 -24.99 -7.00 -21.39
N PRO A 796 -25.15 -7.85 -22.42
CA PRO A 796 -26.03 -7.54 -23.56
C PRO A 796 -27.52 -7.39 -23.20
N GLY A 797 -27.95 -7.89 -22.03
CA GLY A 797 -29.36 -7.88 -21.64
C GLY A 797 -30.18 -8.98 -22.31
N ARG A 798 -29.55 -10.12 -22.63
CA ARG A 798 -30.17 -11.31 -23.24
C ARG A 798 -30.22 -12.47 -22.23
N ALA A 799 -30.48 -12.15 -20.96
CA ALA A 799 -30.43 -13.07 -19.83
C ALA A 799 -31.26 -14.34 -20.06
N THR A 800 -30.66 -15.47 -19.70
CA THR A 800 -31.41 -16.68 -19.34
C THR A 800 -31.48 -16.79 -17.82
N ARG A 801 -32.41 -17.56 -17.29
CA ARG A 801 -32.43 -17.82 -15.83
C ARG A 801 -31.22 -18.68 -15.48
N TYR A 802 -30.54 -18.35 -14.38
CA TYR A 802 -29.37 -19.09 -13.91
C TYR A 802 -29.67 -20.58 -13.67
N HIS A 803 -30.87 -20.90 -13.19
CA HIS A 803 -31.42 -22.26 -13.15
C HIS A 803 -32.95 -22.22 -13.23
N PRO A 804 -33.63 -23.35 -13.53
CA PRO A 804 -35.09 -23.43 -13.50
C PRO A 804 -35.66 -23.03 -12.14
N GLY A 805 -36.39 -21.91 -12.09
CA GLY A 805 -36.98 -21.36 -10.86
C GLY A 805 -36.19 -20.23 -10.18
N ALA A 806 -35.00 -19.87 -10.72
CA ALA A 806 -34.22 -18.76 -10.19
C ALA A 806 -35.01 -17.44 -10.20
N THR A 807 -35.00 -16.73 -9.06
CA THR A 807 -35.62 -15.42 -8.94
C THR A 807 -34.71 -14.36 -9.56
N LEU A 808 -35.23 -13.61 -10.54
CA LEU A 808 -34.50 -12.52 -11.15
C LEU A 808 -34.43 -11.32 -10.21
N ARG A 809 -33.22 -10.90 -9.85
CA ARG A 809 -32.95 -9.76 -8.95
C ARG A 809 -32.09 -8.73 -9.68
N LYS A 810 -32.62 -7.51 -9.78
CA LYS A 810 -31.89 -6.35 -10.30
C LYS A 810 -31.19 -5.54 -9.22
N GLN A 811 -31.44 -5.84 -7.96
CA GLN A 811 -30.81 -5.20 -6.82
C GLN A 811 -30.56 -6.21 -5.72
N PHE A 812 -29.42 -6.11 -5.05
CA PHE A 812 -28.98 -7.00 -3.98
C PHE A 812 -28.12 -6.24 -2.98
N SER A 813 -28.26 -6.55 -1.69
CA SER A 813 -27.37 -6.09 -0.62
C SER A 813 -26.94 -7.27 0.23
N GLY A 814 -25.62 -7.40 0.45
CA GLY A 814 -25.01 -8.37 1.34
C GLY A 814 -25.20 -8.04 2.82
N LEU A 815 -25.67 -6.82 3.13
CA LEU A 815 -25.91 -6.35 4.49
C LEU A 815 -27.41 -6.18 4.74
N ARG A 816 -27.84 -6.48 5.97
CA ARG A 816 -29.20 -6.20 6.44
C ARG A 816 -29.38 -4.74 6.86
N ARG A 817 -28.28 -4.10 7.25
CA ARG A 817 -28.19 -2.69 7.65
C ARG A 817 -26.85 -2.11 7.20
N ALA A 818 -26.84 -0.86 6.78
CA ALA A 818 -25.60 -0.15 6.47
C ALA A 818 -24.78 0.08 7.75
N LEU A 819 -23.45 0.08 7.62
CA LEU A 819 -22.57 0.43 8.74
C LEU A 819 -22.55 1.95 8.98
N PRO A 820 -22.34 2.41 10.23
CA PRO A 820 -22.16 3.82 10.53
C PRO A 820 -21.00 4.45 9.71
N PRO A 821 -21.00 5.77 9.47
CA PRO A 821 -19.94 6.43 8.72
C PRO A 821 -18.54 6.27 9.36
N SER A 822 -18.46 6.12 10.67
CA SER A 822 -17.19 5.92 11.38
C SER A 822 -16.59 4.52 11.26
N VAL A 823 -17.35 3.55 10.75
CA VAL A 823 -16.93 2.14 10.66
C VAL A 823 -16.66 1.75 9.22
N HIS A 824 -15.49 1.19 8.93
CA HIS A 824 -15.16 0.62 7.63
C HIS A 824 -15.03 -0.91 7.71
N LEU A 825 -15.60 -1.60 6.72
CA LEU A 825 -15.42 -3.04 6.52
C LEU A 825 -14.12 -3.25 5.74
N LEU A 826 -13.02 -3.40 6.48
CA LEU A 826 -11.66 -3.45 5.92
C LEU A 826 -11.38 -4.76 5.17
N THR A 827 -11.96 -5.87 5.65
CA THR A 827 -11.81 -7.19 5.02
C THR A 827 -13.05 -8.01 5.25
N LEU A 828 -13.57 -8.61 4.16
CA LEU A 828 -14.45 -9.77 4.22
C LEU A 828 -13.92 -10.79 3.21
N ALA A 829 -13.32 -11.88 3.70
CA ALA A 829 -12.63 -12.85 2.85
C ALA A 829 -12.90 -14.29 3.29
N HIS A 830 -12.73 -15.23 2.36
CA HIS A 830 -12.80 -16.65 2.66
C HIS A 830 -11.60 -17.08 3.53
N TRP A 831 -11.86 -17.84 4.60
CA TRP A 831 -10.80 -18.34 5.50
C TRP A 831 -10.74 -19.86 5.55
N GLY A 832 -11.84 -20.55 5.30
CA GLY A 832 -11.91 -22.01 5.23
C GLY A 832 -13.31 -22.44 4.85
N PRO A 833 -13.58 -23.75 4.71
CA PRO A 833 -14.83 -24.27 4.14
C PRO A 833 -16.10 -23.65 4.73
N ASP A 834 -16.10 -23.41 6.04
CA ASP A 834 -17.18 -22.82 6.85
C ASP A 834 -16.74 -21.55 7.61
N LYS A 835 -15.62 -20.93 7.20
CA LYS A 835 -15.03 -19.80 7.93
C LYS A 835 -14.77 -18.60 7.03
N LEU A 836 -15.04 -17.42 7.57
CA LEU A 836 -14.74 -16.12 6.96
C LEU A 836 -13.82 -15.30 7.86
N LEU A 837 -12.92 -14.54 7.25
CA LEU A 837 -12.12 -13.51 7.91
C LEU A 837 -12.85 -12.17 7.79
N LEU A 838 -13.08 -11.52 8.93
CA LEU A 838 -13.78 -10.25 9.05
C LEU A 838 -12.91 -9.23 9.78
N ARG A 839 -12.69 -8.06 9.17
CA ARG A 839 -12.04 -6.91 9.82
C ARG A 839 -12.93 -5.68 9.78
N LEU A 840 -13.07 -5.04 10.93
CA LEU A 840 -13.76 -3.77 11.07
C LEU A 840 -12.80 -2.77 11.67
N GLU A 841 -12.76 -1.57 11.11
CA GLU A 841 -11.96 -0.47 11.63
C GLU A 841 -12.82 0.74 11.97
N HIS A 842 -12.35 1.51 12.94
CA HIS A 842 -12.83 2.85 13.18
C HIS A 842 -11.95 3.87 12.44
N GLN A 843 -12.48 4.45 11.35
CA GLN A 843 -11.67 5.24 10.40
C GLN A 843 -11.35 6.68 10.85
N PHE A 844 -11.86 7.12 12.01
CA PHE A 844 -11.62 8.45 12.57
C PHE A 844 -10.73 8.42 13.81
N ALA A 845 -9.78 9.35 13.88
CA ALA A 845 -8.88 9.54 15.01
C ALA A 845 -9.60 10.17 16.21
N ARG A 846 -9.03 10.00 17.40
CA ARG A 846 -9.59 10.58 18.63
C ARG A 846 -9.66 12.11 18.49
N GLY A 847 -10.86 12.66 18.64
CA GLY A 847 -11.09 14.11 18.57
C GLY A 847 -11.05 14.74 17.17
N GLU A 848 -10.83 13.95 16.11
CA GLU A 848 -10.73 14.44 14.72
C GLU A 848 -12.04 15.07 14.23
N ASP A 849 -13.18 14.47 14.61
CA ASP A 849 -14.53 14.95 14.33
C ASP A 849 -15.39 14.91 15.60
N SER A 850 -15.09 15.83 16.52
CA SER A 850 -15.85 15.98 17.76
C SER A 850 -17.24 16.58 17.55
N GLY A 851 -17.43 17.39 16.50
CA GLY A 851 -18.69 18.11 16.24
C GLY A 851 -19.86 17.21 15.81
N ARG A 852 -19.62 16.06 15.17
CA ARG A 852 -20.68 15.11 14.76
C ARG A 852 -20.56 13.75 15.47
N ASN A 853 -19.72 13.66 16.50
CA ASN A 853 -19.43 12.42 17.23
C ASN A 853 -18.90 11.27 16.35
N LEU A 854 -18.31 11.57 15.18
CA LEU A 854 -17.74 10.51 14.32
C LEU A 854 -16.42 9.95 14.85
N SER A 855 -15.79 10.66 15.79
CA SER A 855 -14.62 10.20 16.57
C SER A 855 -14.99 9.54 17.91
N SER A 856 -16.25 9.16 18.12
CA SER A 856 -16.71 8.49 19.35
C SER A 856 -16.75 6.97 19.16
N PRO A 857 -16.56 6.16 20.21
CA PRO A 857 -16.66 4.70 20.11
C PRO A 857 -17.99 4.24 19.54
N VAL A 858 -17.97 3.18 18.74
CA VAL A 858 -19.15 2.63 18.06
C VAL A 858 -19.36 1.18 18.46
N THR A 859 -20.59 0.81 18.80
CA THR A 859 -20.97 -0.58 19.12
C THR A 859 -21.81 -1.19 18.01
N LEU A 860 -21.48 -2.42 17.62
CA LEU A 860 -22.10 -3.16 16.53
C LEU A 860 -22.49 -4.56 16.98
N ASP A 861 -23.61 -5.05 16.47
CA ASP A 861 -23.96 -6.48 16.50
C ASP A 861 -23.58 -7.10 15.14
N LEU A 862 -22.69 -8.10 15.16
CA LEU A 862 -22.19 -8.72 13.94
C LEU A 862 -23.01 -9.95 13.52
N LEU A 863 -23.68 -10.62 14.46
CA LEU A 863 -24.36 -11.89 14.21
C LEU A 863 -25.49 -11.75 13.19
N ASN A 864 -26.19 -10.61 13.22
CA ASN A 864 -27.30 -10.29 12.32
C ASN A 864 -26.94 -9.26 11.23
N LEU A 865 -25.65 -9.06 10.94
CA LEU A 865 -25.24 -8.03 9.99
C LEU A 865 -25.44 -8.45 8.52
N PHE A 866 -25.12 -9.71 8.19
CA PHE A 866 -25.08 -10.20 6.82
C PHE A 866 -26.39 -10.85 6.35
N SER A 867 -26.68 -10.71 5.05
CA SER A 867 -27.92 -11.18 4.44
C SER A 867 -27.79 -12.55 3.76
N THR A 868 -26.60 -12.97 3.36
CA THR A 868 -26.35 -14.22 2.62
C THR A 868 -25.90 -15.39 3.47
N PHE A 869 -25.39 -15.13 4.66
CA PHE A 869 -24.98 -16.14 5.62
C PHE A 869 -25.34 -15.69 7.04
N THR A 870 -25.37 -16.65 7.96
CA THR A 870 -25.54 -16.41 9.40
C THR A 870 -24.23 -16.75 10.09
N ILE A 871 -23.76 -15.87 10.97
CA ILE A 871 -22.57 -16.13 11.79
C ILE A 871 -22.99 -16.99 12.98
N THR A 872 -22.41 -18.18 13.11
CA THR A 872 -22.71 -19.13 14.19
C THR A 872 -21.73 -19.00 15.36
N HIS A 873 -20.50 -18.59 15.09
CA HIS A 873 -19.46 -18.38 16.09
C HIS A 873 -18.49 -17.27 15.65
N LEU A 874 -18.02 -16.47 16.61
CA LEU A 874 -17.02 -15.44 16.40
C LEU A 874 -15.82 -15.68 17.32
N GLN A 875 -14.64 -15.81 16.72
CA GLN A 875 -13.38 -15.82 17.43
C GLN A 875 -12.61 -14.55 17.12
N GLU A 876 -12.28 -13.77 18.15
CA GLU A 876 -11.42 -12.59 17.99
C GLU A 876 -9.94 -12.97 17.99
N THR A 877 -9.20 -12.41 17.05
CA THR A 877 -7.78 -12.71 16.81
C THR A 877 -6.93 -11.45 16.81
N THR A 878 -5.61 -11.61 16.72
CA THR A 878 -4.73 -10.51 16.29
C THR A 878 -5.08 -10.02 14.88
N LEU A 879 -4.49 -8.89 14.48
CA LEU A 879 -4.77 -8.23 13.21
C LEU A 879 -4.63 -9.15 11.97
N VAL A 880 -3.71 -10.10 12.01
CA VAL A 880 -3.37 -11.03 10.92
C VAL A 880 -3.97 -12.42 11.09
N ALA A 881 -4.88 -12.59 12.06
CA ALA A 881 -5.65 -13.82 12.29
C ALA A 881 -4.83 -15.11 12.50
N ASN A 882 -3.56 -15.00 12.89
CA ASN A 882 -2.68 -16.14 13.17
C ASN A 882 -2.74 -16.63 14.63
N GLN A 883 -3.34 -15.84 15.54
CA GLN A 883 -3.48 -16.21 16.94
C GLN A 883 -4.71 -15.57 17.59
N SER A 884 -5.28 -16.23 18.61
CA SER A 884 -6.37 -15.66 19.41
C SER A 884 -5.94 -14.39 20.14
N ARG A 885 -6.82 -13.37 20.21
CA ARG A 885 -6.53 -12.11 20.92
C ARG A 885 -6.30 -12.35 22.42
N ALA A 886 -7.01 -13.32 23.01
CA ALA A 886 -6.90 -13.62 24.44
C ALA A 886 -5.57 -14.29 24.82
N SER A 887 -4.96 -15.04 23.90
CA SER A 887 -3.66 -15.70 24.13
C SER A 887 -2.47 -14.85 23.66
N ALA A 888 -2.72 -13.72 23.01
CA ALA A 888 -1.69 -12.84 22.49
C ALA A 888 -0.92 -12.17 23.65
N SER A 889 0.40 -12.32 23.65
CA SER A 889 1.28 -11.68 24.62
C SER A 889 2.50 -11.10 23.94
N ARG A 890 2.88 -9.88 24.34
CA ARG A 890 4.09 -9.19 23.88
C ARG A 890 5.05 -8.95 25.04
N LEU A 891 6.32 -8.79 24.72
CA LEU A 891 7.34 -8.28 25.63
C LEU A 891 6.95 -6.92 26.18
N LYS A 892 7.21 -6.72 27.47
CA LYS A 892 6.91 -5.48 28.19
C LYS A 892 8.16 -4.62 28.26
N TRP A 893 8.05 -3.38 27.84
CA TRP A 893 9.14 -2.42 27.86
C TRP A 893 8.81 -1.28 28.82
N THR A 894 9.82 -0.75 29.50
CA THR A 894 9.67 0.39 30.40
C THR A 894 10.21 1.65 29.72
N PRO A 895 9.35 2.57 29.26
CA PRO A 895 9.81 3.85 28.75
C PRO A 895 10.45 4.72 29.85
N ASN A 896 11.26 5.69 29.45
CA ASN A 896 11.82 6.73 30.33
C ASN A 896 10.76 7.65 30.95
N THR A 897 9.51 7.59 30.47
CA THR A 897 8.33 8.26 31.05
C THR A 897 7.63 7.44 32.14
N GLY A 898 8.12 6.22 32.42
CA GLY A 898 7.56 5.31 33.42
C GLY A 898 6.76 4.15 32.80
N PRO A 899 6.45 3.12 33.60
CA PRO A 899 5.72 1.95 33.13
C PRO A 899 4.28 2.31 32.77
N VAL A 900 3.76 1.72 31.69
CA VAL A 900 2.38 1.90 31.25
C VAL A 900 1.61 0.60 31.48
N PRO A 901 0.50 0.61 32.25
CA PRO A 901 -0.30 -0.59 32.48
C PRO A 901 -0.94 -1.07 31.18
N LEU A 902 -0.93 -2.40 30.97
CA LEU A 902 -1.62 -3.01 29.85
C LEU A 902 -3.13 -2.94 30.07
N PRO A 903 -3.92 -2.55 29.06
CA PRO A 903 -5.37 -2.65 29.11
C PRO A 903 -5.79 -4.10 29.34
N SER A 904 -6.76 -4.34 30.23
CA SER A 904 -7.40 -5.65 30.34
C SER A 904 -8.17 -5.96 29.05
N VAL A 905 -8.00 -7.16 28.49
CA VAL A 905 -8.81 -7.61 27.35
C VAL A 905 -10.15 -8.12 27.90
N PRO A 906 -11.28 -7.43 27.65
CA PRO A 906 -12.58 -7.92 28.09
C PRO A 906 -12.94 -9.22 27.34
N PRO A 907 -13.73 -10.11 27.95
CA PRO A 907 -14.31 -11.24 27.25
C PRO A 907 -15.08 -10.77 26.01
N LEU A 908 -14.99 -11.53 24.92
CA LEU A 908 -15.73 -11.22 23.70
C LEU A 908 -17.22 -11.45 23.91
N ASP A 909 -18.01 -10.37 23.85
CA ASP A 909 -19.45 -10.44 23.63
C ASP A 909 -19.73 -10.26 22.13
N SER A 910 -20.12 -11.36 21.46
CA SER A 910 -20.43 -11.37 20.02
C SER A 910 -21.60 -10.46 19.62
N THR A 911 -22.44 -10.05 20.57
CA THR A 911 -23.59 -9.17 20.33
C THR A 911 -23.27 -7.69 20.53
N THR A 912 -22.16 -7.36 21.20
CA THR A 912 -21.75 -5.98 21.50
C THR A 912 -20.28 -5.73 21.17
N ILE A 913 -19.97 -5.65 19.87
CA ILE A 913 -18.62 -5.35 19.38
C ILE A 913 -18.41 -3.84 19.36
N THR A 914 -17.69 -3.32 20.36
CA THR A 914 -17.26 -1.92 20.39
C THR A 914 -15.93 -1.71 19.66
N LEU A 915 -15.87 -0.68 18.82
CA LEU A 915 -14.66 -0.18 18.17
C LEU A 915 -14.30 1.19 18.74
N GLN A 916 -13.09 1.31 19.27
CA GLN A 916 -12.51 2.60 19.67
C GLN A 916 -11.96 3.36 18.45
N PRO A 917 -11.80 4.69 18.53
CA PRO A 917 -11.13 5.47 17.48
C PRO A 917 -9.79 4.85 17.07
N MET A 918 -9.61 4.65 15.76
CA MET A 918 -8.45 3.99 15.11
C MET A 918 -8.27 2.50 15.39
N GLU A 919 -9.15 1.86 16.15
CA GLU A 919 -9.05 0.42 16.42
C GLU A 919 -9.46 -0.38 15.18
N ILE A 920 -8.65 -1.38 14.84
CA ILE A 920 -9.00 -2.45 13.91
C ILE A 920 -9.23 -3.73 14.72
N ARG A 921 -10.42 -4.30 14.64
CA ARG A 921 -10.73 -5.60 15.25
C ARG A 921 -10.88 -6.66 14.17
N THR A 922 -10.28 -7.82 14.42
CA THR A 922 -10.21 -8.95 13.47
C THR A 922 -10.89 -10.16 14.06
N PHE A 923 -11.73 -10.81 13.26
CA PHE A 923 -12.50 -11.97 13.66
C PHE A 923 -12.40 -13.07 12.61
N VAL A 924 -12.26 -14.31 13.08
CA VAL A 924 -12.56 -15.50 12.28
C VAL A 924 -13.97 -15.94 12.64
N ALA A 925 -14.89 -15.80 11.69
CA ALA A 925 -16.30 -16.09 11.84
C ALA A 925 -16.61 -17.48 11.26
N SER A 926 -17.21 -18.36 12.05
CA SER A 926 -17.84 -19.58 11.51
C SER A 926 -19.21 -19.21 10.96
N VAL A 927 -19.54 -19.66 9.76
CA VAL A 927 -20.74 -19.20 9.05
C VAL A 927 -21.51 -20.36 8.42
N GLN A 928 -22.82 -20.14 8.31
CA GLN A 928 -23.72 -20.98 7.53
C GLN A 928 -24.33 -20.14 6.42
N TRP A 929 -23.96 -20.40 5.16
CA TRP A 929 -24.57 -19.75 4.02
C TRP A 929 -26.03 -20.19 3.86
N LYS A 930 -26.87 -19.25 3.41
CA LYS A 930 -28.24 -19.57 3.03
C LYS A 930 -28.19 -20.44 1.77
N GLU A 931 -28.68 -21.66 1.89
CA GLU A 931 -28.65 -22.62 0.79
C GLU A 931 -29.55 -22.20 -0.36
N ASP A 932 -29.03 -22.25 -1.60
CA ASP A 932 -29.87 -22.40 -2.78
C ASP A 932 -30.22 -23.87 -2.90
N VAL A 933 -31.50 -24.21 -2.71
CA VAL A 933 -32.08 -25.58 -2.76
C VAL A 933 -31.66 -26.37 -4.02
N TRP A 934 -31.24 -25.68 -5.09
CA TRP A 934 -30.78 -26.26 -6.34
C TRP A 934 -29.32 -26.79 -6.32
N VAL A 935 -28.43 -26.22 -5.51
CA VAL A 935 -27.00 -26.59 -5.47
C VAL A 935 -26.80 -27.95 -4.79
N LEU A 936 -27.61 -28.26 -3.77
CA LEU A 936 -27.59 -29.58 -3.10
C LEU A 936 -27.96 -30.75 -4.02
N ARG A 937 -28.74 -30.51 -5.07
CA ARG A 937 -29.18 -31.58 -5.99
C ARG A 937 -28.15 -31.94 -7.05
N ASN A 938 -27.19 -31.06 -7.34
CA ASN A 938 -26.28 -31.19 -8.47
C ASN A 938 -24.80 -30.96 -8.13
N ALA A 939 -24.43 -30.87 -6.85
CA ALA A 939 -23.02 -30.91 -6.47
C ALA A 939 -22.46 -32.30 -6.87
N PRO A 940 -21.43 -32.39 -7.74
CA PRO A 940 -20.73 -33.65 -7.91
C PRO A 940 -20.05 -33.98 -6.58
N PHE A 941 -20.38 -35.13 -6.01
CA PHE A 941 -19.63 -35.66 -4.86
C PHE A 941 -18.15 -35.70 -5.23
N PRO A 942 -17.24 -35.06 -4.46
CA PRO A 942 -15.82 -35.27 -4.66
C PRO A 942 -15.47 -36.71 -4.23
N ALA A 943 -14.88 -37.46 -5.15
CA ALA A 943 -14.22 -38.74 -4.87
C ALA A 943 -12.76 -38.49 -4.43
#